data_AF-A0A4Z1KDA1-F1
#
_entry.id   AF-A0A4Z1KDA1-F1
#
_cell.length_a   1.000
_cell.length_b   1.000
_cell.length_c   1.000
_cell.angle_alpha   90.00
_cell.angle_beta   90.00
_cell.angle_gamma   90.00
#
_symmetry.space_group_name_H-M   'P 1'
#
loop_
_entity.id
_entity.type
_entity.pdbx_description
1 polymer ?
#
loop_
_entity_poly.entity_id
_entity_poly.type
_entity_poly.pdbx_seq_one_letter_code
_entity_poly.pdbx_strand_id
1 'polypeptide(L)'
;MSIVADQIRKVDAQLDRVQLAPFPYPADENLVSAQHAKIASSLRIAELQALVKALSTTSSSSALLSGGKISRLLEQADLKGSVQTEENEDEDEDEDEDDEDEEDEEREYKNERAGVNAYLKNYERELEWLLVSKATVQTYGLILNTLLEQTIPLSDDIWYWDEVLGSYTYSGLYTIQTSPQRLWDWGKDIYSDSRERLVHLKEAPGSAVRKGGRDVREGVAGQWSMFYGLVRESIRERSVVEVQKRVMSPVALGRSKAKMNQARLKRFREMGASGLGVLMDEALSFDIDEEGAGLKAEESENSEWKDVVERSVALMDNVLRNVTALDQGVSDFEDTVFSSVEDDPEISSADNSQASRTSKVSRRLQYILSTHVPKHITNSQKLVSEYGRPSRLVRYWLPASMLLLSSSTILRILVNRKAEVLTWIRELGSTVQDFWMNWVVEPTLKVIGTIRHDKDSEVAIMSKESLKGDMDSLERMVVDFARDNPEAANYGTGALTDSQITEIKAKVKAGDLTPVLRAYEKDMQRPFVGTVRGDLIRTVLIQVQKTKVDVEVALSGIDALLKSQELVFGFLGLTPGVLVCFATFRYFGTLLGSRKGLRRGERAGRTARVLRNIDRILTIATPTQNNLLSYKDHGLLLCEVHVLRKRAHSLFPGDVEREFLEDVGDLCNINSCIQVQLKVLERIRWSYGRWLR
;
A
#
# COMPACT_ATOMS: atom_id res chain seq x y z
N MET A 1 7.56 -3.52 9.75
CA MET A 1 7.74 -4.55 10.81
C MET A 1 6.43 -4.71 11.58
N SER A 2 6.08 -5.93 12.00
CA SER A 2 4.81 -6.23 12.69
C SER A 2 4.97 -6.04 14.20
N ILE A 3 3.97 -5.46 14.88
CA ILE A 3 3.93 -5.32 16.36
C ILE A 3 4.18 -6.68 17.03
N VAL A 4 3.57 -7.73 16.48
CA VAL A 4 3.69 -9.10 16.97
C VAL A 4 5.15 -9.57 16.94
N ALA A 5 5.91 -9.24 15.88
CA ALA A 5 7.30 -9.65 15.77
C ALA A 5 8.20 -8.95 16.81
N ASP A 6 7.91 -7.69 17.13
CA ASP A 6 8.66 -6.94 18.15
C ASP A 6 8.35 -7.49 19.54
N GLN A 7 7.08 -7.82 19.83
CA GLN A 7 6.68 -8.41 21.11
C GLN A 7 7.29 -9.80 21.31
N ILE A 8 7.25 -10.68 20.31
CA ILE A 8 7.88 -12.01 20.40
C ILE A 8 9.37 -11.85 20.67
N ARG A 9 10.07 -10.94 19.99
CA ARG A 9 11.50 -10.70 20.24
C ARG A 9 11.77 -10.20 21.66
N LYS A 10 10.91 -9.32 22.19
CA LYS A 10 11.03 -8.81 23.56
C LYS A 10 10.90 -9.95 24.57
N VAL A 11 9.85 -10.76 24.44
CA VAL A 11 9.57 -11.88 25.35
C VAL A 11 10.61 -13.00 25.19
N ASP A 12 11.04 -13.30 23.96
CA ASP A 12 12.10 -14.27 23.66
C ASP A 12 13.43 -13.86 24.31
N ALA A 13 13.76 -12.56 24.28
CA ALA A 13 14.95 -12.00 24.92
C ALA A 13 14.85 -11.97 26.47
N GLN A 14 13.64 -11.80 27.03
CA GLN A 14 13.43 -11.95 28.48
C GLN A 14 13.64 -13.41 28.91
N LEU A 15 13.14 -14.36 28.13
CA LEU A 15 13.33 -15.79 28.39
C LEU A 15 14.80 -16.21 28.26
N ASP A 16 15.58 -15.57 27.37
CA ASP A 16 17.04 -15.80 27.27
C ASP A 16 17.83 -15.29 28.49
N ARG A 17 17.26 -14.42 29.33
CA ARG A 17 17.89 -13.93 30.57
C ARG A 17 17.71 -14.89 31.75
N VAL A 18 16.77 -15.83 31.67
CA VAL A 18 16.54 -16.82 32.72
C VAL A 18 17.74 -17.77 32.76
N GLN A 19 18.40 -17.85 33.91
CA GLN A 19 19.56 -18.73 34.09
C GLN A 19 19.11 -20.19 34.15
N LEU A 20 19.70 -21.04 33.30
CA LEU A 20 19.53 -22.49 33.38
C LEU A 20 20.30 -23.01 34.60
N ALA A 21 19.59 -23.32 35.69
CA ALA A 21 20.07 -23.91 36.95
C ALA A 21 21.28 -23.18 37.59
N PRO A 22 21.09 -22.44 38.70
CA PRO A 22 22.22 -21.90 39.45
C PRO A 22 23.16 -23.03 39.91
N PHE A 23 24.47 -22.80 39.84
CA PHE A 23 25.47 -23.70 40.41
C PHE A 23 25.15 -23.90 41.90
N PRO A 24 24.99 -25.14 42.39
CA PRO A 24 25.11 -25.36 43.82
C PRO A 24 26.55 -25.00 44.20
N TYR A 25 26.69 -24.12 45.19
CA TYR A 25 27.89 -23.64 45.91
C TYR A 25 29.18 -24.53 45.88
N PRO A 26 30.33 -23.91 46.23
CA PRO A 26 31.48 -23.77 45.33
C PRO A 26 32.07 -25.13 44.90
N ALA A 27 31.96 -25.46 43.62
CA ALA A 27 32.58 -26.67 43.06
C ALA A 27 34.06 -26.40 42.70
N ASP A 28 34.93 -27.34 43.06
CA ASP A 28 36.30 -27.44 42.54
C ASP A 28 36.32 -27.29 41.00
N GLU A 29 37.29 -26.54 40.46
CA GLU A 29 37.44 -26.30 39.01
C GLU A 29 37.46 -27.60 38.16
N ASN A 30 37.90 -28.71 38.78
CA ASN A 30 37.93 -30.04 38.18
C ASN A 30 36.53 -30.65 37.98
N LEU A 31 35.61 -30.44 38.93
CA LEU A 31 34.23 -30.94 38.86
C LEU A 31 33.42 -30.19 37.79
N VAL A 32 33.62 -28.88 37.70
CA VAL A 32 33.00 -28.02 36.67
C VAL A 32 33.45 -28.45 35.27
N SER A 33 34.75 -28.72 35.10
CA SER A 33 35.31 -29.19 33.82
C SER A 33 34.78 -30.58 33.41
N ALA A 34 34.67 -31.52 34.37
CA ALA A 34 34.11 -32.84 34.14
C ALA A 34 32.61 -32.80 33.79
N GLN A 35 31.85 -31.90 34.40
CA GLN A 35 30.43 -31.68 34.11
C GLN A 35 30.21 -31.06 32.73
N HIS A 36 30.98 -30.03 32.34
CA HIS A 36 30.92 -29.46 30.99
C HIS A 36 31.29 -30.48 29.90
N ALA A 37 32.28 -31.33 30.16
CA ALA A 37 32.63 -32.42 29.24
C ALA A 37 31.49 -33.43 29.08
N LYS A 38 30.77 -33.77 30.17
CA LYS A 38 29.60 -34.66 30.10
C LYS A 38 28.40 -34.03 29.40
N ILE A 39 28.12 -32.75 29.63
CA ILE A 39 27.10 -31.98 28.88
C ILE A 39 27.40 -32.03 27.38
N ALA A 40 28.66 -31.81 26.99
CA ALA A 40 29.08 -31.87 25.59
C ALA A 40 29.00 -33.28 24.98
N SER A 41 29.04 -34.33 25.81
CA SER A 41 28.95 -35.73 25.37
C SER A 41 27.51 -36.27 25.28
N SER A 42 26.53 -35.61 25.89
CA SER A 42 25.13 -36.07 25.88
C SER A 42 24.43 -35.71 24.57
N LEU A 43 24.05 -36.75 23.81
CA LEU A 43 23.30 -36.60 22.55
C LEU A 43 21.96 -35.88 22.76
N ARG A 44 21.24 -36.24 23.83
CA ARG A 44 19.90 -35.71 24.16
C ARG A 44 19.92 -34.22 24.48
N ILE A 45 20.92 -33.77 25.24
CA ILE A 45 21.11 -32.35 25.55
C ILE A 45 21.42 -31.55 24.28
N ALA A 46 22.29 -32.08 23.41
CA ALA A 46 22.60 -31.44 22.13
C ALA A 46 21.38 -31.33 21.20
N GLU A 47 20.52 -32.36 21.18
CA GLU A 47 19.24 -32.33 20.45
C GLU A 47 18.29 -31.26 21.00
N LEU A 48 18.09 -31.20 22.32
CA LEU A 48 17.24 -30.20 22.96
C LEU A 48 17.75 -28.77 22.71
N GLN A 49 19.06 -28.54 22.83
CA GLN A 49 19.68 -27.24 22.52
C GLN A 49 19.48 -26.85 21.04
N ALA A 50 19.56 -27.81 20.11
CA ALA A 50 19.30 -27.56 18.70
C ALA A 50 17.82 -27.22 18.44
N LEU A 51 16.89 -27.90 19.11
CA LEU A 51 15.45 -27.62 19.03
C LEU A 51 15.09 -26.25 19.62
N VAL A 52 15.63 -25.91 20.79
CA VAL A 52 15.51 -24.58 21.39
C VAL A 52 15.99 -23.52 20.41
N LYS A 53 17.19 -23.69 19.85
CA LYS A 53 17.76 -22.75 18.87
C LYS A 53 16.89 -22.62 17.62
N ALA A 54 16.22 -23.68 17.18
CA ALA A 54 15.29 -23.66 16.06
C ALA A 54 13.97 -22.93 16.36
N LEU A 55 13.58 -22.83 17.64
CA LEU A 55 12.40 -22.10 18.13
C LEU A 55 12.70 -20.62 18.45
N SER A 56 13.95 -20.27 18.77
CA SER A 56 14.38 -18.89 19.04
C SER A 56 14.20 -17.97 17.82
N THR A 57 13.86 -16.71 18.10
CA THR A 57 13.60 -15.70 17.05
C THR A 57 14.87 -15.22 16.33
N THR A 58 16.05 -15.43 16.93
CA THR A 58 17.36 -15.01 16.40
C THR A 58 17.88 -15.90 15.28
N SER A 59 17.42 -17.14 15.20
CA SER A 59 17.92 -18.15 14.24
C SER A 59 17.24 -18.12 12.87
N SER A 60 16.13 -17.39 12.72
CA SER A 60 15.32 -17.41 11.49
C SER A 60 15.10 -16.01 10.90
N SER A 61 15.04 -15.93 9.57
CA SER A 61 14.81 -14.66 8.84
C SER A 61 13.41 -14.07 9.09
N SER A 62 12.48 -14.86 9.63
CA SER A 62 11.12 -14.48 9.98
C SER A 62 10.86 -14.76 11.46
N ALA A 63 10.54 -13.74 12.25
CA ALA A 63 10.35 -13.86 13.70
C ALA A 63 9.23 -14.85 14.14
N LEU A 64 8.34 -15.23 13.23
CA LEU A 64 7.19 -16.12 13.48
C LEU A 64 7.36 -17.45 12.73
N LEU A 65 7.26 -18.56 13.45
CA LEU A 65 7.21 -19.91 12.87
C LEU A 65 5.77 -20.32 12.55
N SER A 66 5.58 -21.19 11.55
CA SER A 66 4.25 -21.74 11.25
C SER A 66 3.82 -22.75 12.32
N GLY A 67 2.52 -22.82 12.67
CA GLY A 67 2.01 -23.73 13.69
C GLY A 67 2.37 -25.21 13.46
N GLY A 68 2.36 -25.68 12.21
CA GLY A 68 2.78 -27.05 11.88
C GLY A 68 4.27 -27.32 12.10
N LYS A 69 5.14 -26.30 11.99
CA LYS A 69 6.57 -26.42 12.30
C LYS A 69 6.77 -26.49 13.82
N ILE A 70 6.04 -25.70 14.60
CA ILE A 70 6.09 -25.73 16.07
C ILE A 70 5.62 -27.09 16.59
N SER A 71 4.49 -27.62 16.08
CA SER A 71 3.99 -28.96 16.46
C SER A 71 5.04 -30.04 16.18
N ARG A 72 5.67 -30.04 15.01
CA ARG A 72 6.73 -31.01 14.67
C ARG A 72 7.94 -30.92 15.58
N LEU A 73 8.35 -29.70 15.98
CA LEU A 73 9.47 -29.52 16.91
C LEU A 73 9.12 -29.99 18.33
N LEU A 74 7.88 -29.79 18.77
CA LEU A 74 7.37 -30.33 20.04
C LEU A 74 7.21 -31.86 20.02
N GLU A 75 6.78 -32.44 18.89
CA GLU A 75 6.73 -33.88 18.68
C GLU A 75 8.13 -34.50 18.67
N GLN A 76 9.09 -33.85 18.02
CA GLN A 76 10.48 -34.31 17.96
C GLN A 76 11.19 -34.23 19.32
N ALA A 77 10.79 -33.30 20.20
CA ALA A 77 11.31 -33.24 21.56
C ALA A 77 10.95 -34.48 22.40
N ASP A 78 9.94 -35.28 21.99
CA ASP A 78 9.45 -36.50 22.66
C ASP A 78 9.42 -36.35 24.19
N LEU A 79 8.75 -35.30 24.66
CA LEU A 79 8.50 -35.00 26.08
C LEU A 79 7.52 -36.03 26.67
N LYS A 80 7.90 -37.31 26.66
CA LYS A 80 7.17 -38.36 27.37
C LYS A 80 7.46 -38.13 28.85
N GLY A 81 6.41 -37.88 29.62
CA GLY A 81 6.47 -38.10 31.05
C GLY A 81 6.93 -39.55 31.24
N SER A 82 8.18 -39.72 31.65
CA SER A 82 8.70 -41.03 32.03
C SER A 82 7.95 -41.44 33.29
N VAL A 83 6.79 -42.07 33.10
CA VAL A 83 6.37 -43.17 33.95
C VAL A 83 7.26 -44.35 33.55
N GLN A 84 8.57 -44.19 33.70
CA GLN A 84 9.41 -45.32 34.01
C GLN A 84 9.40 -45.33 35.51
N THR A 85 8.70 -46.33 36.02
CA THR A 85 8.82 -46.93 37.33
C THR A 85 9.94 -46.26 38.14
N GLU A 86 9.55 -45.67 39.27
CA GLU A 86 10.36 -45.74 40.48
C GLU A 86 10.58 -47.24 40.80
N GLU A 87 11.30 -47.95 39.92
CA GLU A 87 12.00 -49.16 40.29
C GLU A 87 13.25 -48.61 40.93
N ASN A 88 13.15 -48.48 42.25
CA ASN A 88 14.24 -48.62 43.18
C ASN A 88 15.48 -49.20 42.47
N GLU A 89 16.45 -48.35 42.15
CA GLU A 89 17.86 -48.75 42.24
C GLU A 89 18.19 -48.86 43.74
N ASP A 90 17.44 -49.71 44.46
CA ASP A 90 17.95 -50.42 45.62
C ASP A 90 18.71 -51.61 45.00
N GLU A 91 19.90 -51.35 44.47
CA GLU A 91 20.86 -52.41 44.20
C GLU A 91 21.30 -52.95 45.57
N ASP A 92 20.65 -54.04 45.98
CA ASP A 92 21.09 -55.09 46.89
C ASP A 92 22.27 -54.70 47.82
N GLU A 93 21.92 -54.27 49.04
CA GLU A 93 22.81 -54.40 50.21
C GLU A 93 22.98 -55.90 50.50
N ASP A 94 23.93 -56.55 49.82
CA ASP A 94 24.52 -57.79 50.33
C ASP A 94 25.42 -57.40 51.53
N GLU A 95 24.88 -57.56 52.74
CA GLU A 95 25.63 -57.60 54.00
C GLU A 95 26.63 -58.78 53.96
N ASP A 96 27.83 -58.55 53.45
CA ASP A 96 29.01 -59.33 53.84
C ASP A 96 29.88 -58.45 54.76
N GLU A 97 29.74 -58.70 56.06
CA GLU A 97 30.70 -58.28 57.09
C GLU A 97 32.10 -58.80 56.72
N ASP A 98 33.06 -57.89 56.57
CA ASP A 98 34.50 -58.01 56.90
C ASP A 98 35.39 -57.31 55.84
N ASP A 99 35.77 -56.03 56.09
CA ASP A 99 37.13 -55.46 55.89
C ASP A 99 37.08 -53.90 55.92
N GLU A 100 37.44 -53.30 57.06
CA GLU A 100 37.21 -51.88 57.42
C GLU A 100 38.19 -50.81 56.87
N ASP A 101 39.06 -51.06 55.88
CA ASP A 101 40.16 -50.10 55.57
C ASP A 101 40.30 -49.58 54.11
N GLU A 102 39.37 -49.84 53.17
CA GLU A 102 39.42 -49.29 51.78
C GLU A 102 38.11 -48.63 51.27
N GLU A 103 37.10 -48.41 52.13
CA GLU A 103 35.75 -48.06 51.70
C GLU A 103 35.46 -46.55 51.50
N ASP A 104 36.33 -45.66 51.98
CA ASP A 104 36.05 -44.22 51.97
C ASP A 104 36.24 -43.59 50.57
N GLU A 105 37.25 -44.02 49.80
CA GLU A 105 37.52 -43.48 48.46
C GLU A 105 36.45 -43.93 47.43
N GLU A 106 36.05 -45.20 47.40
CA GLU A 106 35.03 -45.69 46.46
C GLU A 106 33.64 -45.10 46.73
N ARG A 107 33.29 -44.88 48.01
CA ARG A 107 32.05 -44.19 48.40
C ARG A 107 32.05 -42.73 47.95
N GLU A 108 33.18 -42.03 48.07
CA GLU A 108 33.34 -40.66 47.58
C GLU A 108 33.17 -40.58 46.05
N TYR A 109 33.82 -41.47 45.29
CA TYR A 109 33.67 -41.55 43.82
C TYR A 109 32.25 -41.91 43.36
N LYS A 110 31.54 -42.80 44.06
CA LYS A 110 30.13 -43.14 43.75
C LYS A 110 29.21 -41.95 44.01
N ASN A 111 29.41 -41.22 45.11
CA ASN A 111 28.62 -40.04 45.47
C ASN A 111 28.85 -38.88 44.47
N GLU A 112 30.08 -38.65 44.04
CA GLU A 112 30.40 -37.68 42.98
C GLU A 112 29.70 -38.02 41.65
N ARG A 113 29.68 -39.31 41.26
CA ARG A 113 29.02 -39.76 40.02
C ARG A 113 27.50 -39.63 40.08
N ALA A 114 26.90 -39.95 41.24
CA ALA A 114 25.47 -39.75 41.50
C ALA A 114 25.09 -38.26 41.43
N GLY A 115 25.89 -37.37 42.05
CA GLY A 115 25.68 -35.92 42.00
C GLY A 115 25.74 -35.35 40.58
N VAL A 116 26.70 -35.79 39.77
CA VAL A 116 26.81 -35.37 38.36
C VAL A 116 25.63 -35.85 37.50
N ASN A 117 25.13 -37.07 37.73
CA ASN A 117 23.96 -37.59 37.03
C ASN A 117 22.68 -36.86 37.44
N ALA A 118 22.53 -36.51 38.72
CA ALA A 118 21.41 -35.70 39.21
C ALA A 118 21.42 -34.28 38.59
N TYR A 119 22.60 -33.67 38.48
CA TYR A 119 22.77 -32.37 37.82
C TYR A 119 22.40 -32.43 36.32
N LEU A 120 22.85 -33.45 35.59
CA LEU A 120 22.51 -33.63 34.17
C LEU A 120 20.99 -33.80 33.97
N LYS A 121 20.31 -34.58 34.83
CA LYS A 121 18.85 -34.75 34.80
C LYS A 121 18.12 -33.42 35.07
N ASN A 122 18.61 -32.61 36.02
CA ASN A 122 18.03 -31.29 36.30
C ASN A 122 18.26 -30.32 35.14
N TYR A 123 19.45 -30.33 34.54
CA TYR A 123 19.76 -29.52 33.37
C TYR A 123 18.91 -29.89 32.15
N GLU A 124 18.67 -31.19 31.93
CA GLU A 124 17.75 -31.67 30.89
C GLU A 124 16.32 -31.14 31.14
N ARG A 125 15.80 -31.24 32.36
CA ARG A 125 14.45 -30.72 32.71
C ARG A 125 14.34 -29.21 32.49
N GLU A 126 15.36 -28.43 32.83
CA GLU A 126 15.37 -26.99 32.58
C GLU A 126 15.39 -26.68 31.07
N LEU A 127 16.13 -27.47 30.27
CA LEU A 127 16.10 -27.36 28.81
C LEU A 127 14.74 -27.72 28.21
N GLU A 128 14.06 -28.74 28.75
CA GLU A 128 12.71 -29.12 28.32
C GLU A 128 11.69 -28.00 28.61
N TRP A 129 11.77 -27.38 29.79
CA TRP A 129 10.96 -26.22 30.14
C TRP A 129 11.26 -25.02 29.24
N LEU A 130 12.53 -24.73 28.98
CA LEU A 130 12.91 -23.64 28.09
C LEU A 130 12.39 -23.89 26.66
N LEU A 131 12.47 -25.14 26.16
CA LEU A 131 11.91 -25.52 24.87
C LEU A 131 10.39 -25.28 24.81
N VAL A 132 9.64 -25.72 25.82
CA VAL A 132 8.19 -25.48 25.91
C VAL A 132 7.89 -23.99 25.97
N SER A 133 8.63 -23.22 26.76
CA SER A 133 8.43 -21.76 26.86
C SER A 133 8.74 -21.03 25.56
N LYS A 134 9.78 -21.43 24.81
CA LYS A 134 10.05 -20.91 23.46
C LYS A 134 8.91 -21.27 22.49
N ALA A 135 8.37 -22.49 22.58
CA ALA A 135 7.21 -22.89 21.79
C ALA A 135 5.94 -22.11 22.18
N THR A 136 5.76 -21.81 23.47
CA THR A 136 4.67 -20.95 23.99
C THR A 136 4.78 -19.54 23.41
N VAL A 137 5.96 -18.93 23.43
CA VAL A 137 6.22 -17.59 22.85
C VAL A 137 5.88 -17.56 21.35
N GLN A 138 6.27 -18.59 20.59
CA GLN A 138 5.93 -18.71 19.17
C GLN A 138 4.43 -18.94 18.94
N THR A 139 3.78 -19.74 19.77
CA THR A 139 2.33 -20.02 19.72
C THR A 139 1.51 -18.77 20.05
N TYR A 140 1.93 -18.03 21.08
CA TYR A 140 1.41 -16.72 21.46
C TYR A 140 1.47 -15.74 20.29
N GLY A 141 2.64 -15.63 19.66
CA GLY A 141 2.84 -14.83 18.47
C GLY A 141 1.88 -15.18 17.33
N LEU A 142 1.70 -16.47 17.05
CA LEU A 142 0.73 -16.93 16.06
C LEU A 142 -0.69 -16.53 16.42
N ILE A 143 -1.10 -16.73 17.68
CA ILE A 143 -2.46 -16.40 18.15
C ILE A 143 -2.71 -14.90 18.03
N LEU A 144 -1.81 -14.04 18.52
CA LEU A 144 -1.90 -12.59 18.35
C LEU A 144 -2.06 -12.20 16.88
N ASN A 145 -1.23 -12.78 15.99
CA ASN A 145 -1.32 -12.47 14.57
C ASN A 145 -2.65 -12.93 13.96
N THR A 146 -3.14 -14.12 14.34
CA THR A 146 -4.44 -14.61 13.84
C THR A 146 -5.61 -13.76 14.34
N LEU A 147 -5.59 -13.31 15.60
CA LEU A 147 -6.61 -12.40 16.14
C LEU A 147 -6.58 -11.05 15.44
N LEU A 148 -5.39 -10.44 15.26
CA LEU A 148 -5.23 -9.18 14.52
C LEU A 148 -5.71 -9.29 13.07
N GLU A 149 -5.33 -10.34 12.35
CA GLU A 149 -5.72 -10.55 10.95
C GLU A 149 -7.24 -10.73 10.79
N GLN A 150 -7.92 -11.25 11.81
CA GLN A 150 -9.37 -11.43 11.80
C GLN A 150 -10.13 -10.20 12.28
N THR A 151 -9.63 -9.45 13.26
CA THR A 151 -10.33 -8.29 13.85
C THR A 151 -10.21 -7.02 13.00
N ILE A 152 -9.06 -6.77 12.38
CA ILE A 152 -8.82 -5.60 11.51
C ILE A 152 -9.85 -5.48 10.37
N PRO A 153 -10.11 -6.51 9.54
CA PRO A 153 -11.04 -6.39 8.42
C PRO A 153 -12.49 -6.19 8.84
N LEU A 154 -12.87 -6.51 10.08
CA LEU A 154 -14.23 -6.29 10.60
C LEU A 154 -14.61 -4.81 10.57
N SER A 155 -13.63 -3.91 10.72
CA SER A 155 -13.86 -2.46 10.64
C SER A 155 -14.48 -2.07 9.30
N ASP A 156 -13.97 -2.59 8.17
CA ASP A 156 -14.49 -2.29 6.83
C ASP A 156 -15.94 -2.76 6.65
N ASP A 157 -16.28 -3.91 7.24
CA ASP A 157 -17.63 -4.46 7.20
C ASP A 157 -18.60 -3.69 8.12
N ILE A 158 -18.13 -3.22 9.28
CA ILE A 158 -18.91 -2.31 10.16
C ILE A 158 -19.19 -0.99 9.45
N TRP A 159 -18.18 -0.42 8.76
CA TRP A 159 -18.33 0.81 7.97
C TRP A 159 -19.33 0.65 6.83
N TYR A 160 -19.30 -0.48 6.13
CA TYR A 160 -20.30 -0.80 5.10
C TYR A 160 -21.72 -0.77 5.68
N TRP A 161 -21.94 -1.40 6.83
CA TRP A 161 -23.25 -1.39 7.46
C TRP A 161 -23.65 0.00 7.96
N ASP A 162 -22.70 0.80 8.44
CA ASP A 162 -22.94 2.18 8.84
C ASP A 162 -23.36 3.05 7.65
N GLU A 163 -22.75 2.86 6.48
CA GLU A 163 -23.14 3.53 5.23
C GLU A 163 -24.55 3.12 4.77
N VAL A 164 -24.86 1.81 4.85
CA VAL A 164 -26.20 1.28 4.54
C VAL A 164 -27.24 1.85 5.49
N LEU A 165 -26.93 1.98 6.79
CA LEU A 165 -27.83 2.51 7.81
C LEU A 165 -27.92 4.05 7.81
N GLY A 166 -26.88 4.73 7.38
CA GLY A 166 -26.78 6.19 7.34
C GLY A 166 -27.64 6.85 6.26
N SER A 167 -27.98 6.14 5.18
CA SER A 167 -28.87 6.65 4.13
C SER A 167 -30.02 5.71 3.79
N TYR A 168 -31.21 6.28 3.57
CA TYR A 168 -32.36 5.56 3.03
C TYR A 168 -32.13 5.07 1.59
N THR A 169 -31.32 5.76 0.80
CA THR A 169 -31.00 5.33 -0.58
C THR A 169 -30.13 4.08 -0.58
N TYR A 170 -29.09 4.03 0.26
CA TYR A 170 -28.23 2.85 0.41
C TYR A 170 -28.96 1.67 1.05
N SER A 171 -29.82 1.93 2.04
CA SER A 171 -30.75 0.92 2.57
C SER A 171 -31.66 0.36 1.48
N GLY A 172 -32.23 1.23 0.64
CA GLY A 172 -33.05 0.83 -0.52
C GLY A 172 -32.26 -0.04 -1.49
N LEU A 173 -31.07 0.41 -1.91
CA LEU A 173 -30.18 -0.36 -2.77
C LEU A 173 -29.82 -1.73 -2.19
N TYR A 174 -29.50 -1.81 -0.90
CA TYR A 174 -29.24 -3.08 -0.22
C TYR A 174 -30.46 -4.02 -0.26
N THR A 175 -31.66 -3.48 -0.08
CA THR A 175 -32.89 -4.29 -0.13
C THR A 175 -33.18 -4.81 -1.53
N ILE A 176 -32.87 -4.03 -2.57
CA ILE A 176 -32.99 -4.48 -3.97
C ILE A 176 -31.90 -5.53 -4.26
N GLN A 177 -30.66 -5.29 -3.83
CA GLN A 177 -29.53 -6.21 -4.01
C GLN A 177 -29.80 -7.59 -3.41
N THR A 178 -30.39 -7.63 -2.21
CA THR A 178 -30.72 -8.88 -1.49
C THR A 178 -32.11 -9.43 -1.83
N SER A 179 -32.87 -8.77 -2.71
CA SER A 179 -34.23 -9.21 -3.08
C SER A 179 -34.29 -10.58 -3.77
N PRO A 180 -33.37 -10.98 -4.67
CA PRO A 180 -33.45 -12.29 -5.33
C PRO A 180 -33.30 -13.46 -4.34
N GLN A 181 -32.37 -13.32 -3.39
CA GLN A 181 -32.16 -14.33 -2.34
C GLN A 181 -33.37 -14.42 -1.41
N ARG A 182 -33.94 -13.29 -1.01
CA ARG A 182 -35.14 -13.27 -0.16
C ARG A 182 -36.36 -13.88 -0.84
N LEU A 183 -36.54 -13.64 -2.14
CA LEU A 183 -37.62 -14.24 -2.92
C LEU A 183 -37.41 -15.73 -3.09
N TRP A 184 -36.15 -16.18 -3.23
CA TRP A 184 -35.81 -17.60 -3.25
C TRP A 184 -36.08 -18.29 -1.91
N ASP A 185 -35.64 -17.70 -0.80
CA ASP A 185 -35.90 -18.22 0.55
C ASP A 185 -37.40 -18.27 0.83
N TRP A 186 -38.12 -17.20 0.50
CA TRP A 186 -39.58 -17.16 0.61
C TRP A 186 -40.27 -18.21 -0.28
N GLY A 187 -39.78 -18.40 -1.51
CA GLY A 187 -40.27 -19.45 -2.41
C GLY A 187 -39.99 -20.85 -1.89
N LYS A 188 -38.83 -21.06 -1.25
CA LYS A 188 -38.44 -22.31 -0.61
C LYS A 188 -39.31 -22.60 0.62
N ASP A 189 -39.57 -21.59 1.46
CA ASP A 189 -40.47 -21.70 2.62
C ASP A 189 -41.89 -22.10 2.18
N ILE A 190 -42.39 -21.49 1.09
CA ILE A 190 -43.69 -21.83 0.51
C ILE A 190 -43.65 -23.25 -0.08
N TYR A 191 -42.56 -23.62 -0.74
CA TYR A 191 -42.39 -24.96 -1.30
C TYR A 191 -42.34 -26.04 -0.22
N SER A 192 -41.63 -25.81 0.89
CA SER A 192 -41.57 -26.76 2.00
C SER A 192 -42.91 -26.87 2.73
N ASP A 193 -43.58 -25.75 3.04
CA ASP A 193 -44.91 -25.74 3.67
C ASP A 193 -45.97 -26.43 2.78
N SER A 194 -45.97 -26.13 1.48
CA SER A 194 -46.87 -26.80 0.54
C SER A 194 -46.55 -28.29 0.37
N ARG A 195 -45.27 -28.68 0.42
CA ARG A 195 -44.86 -30.09 0.39
C ARG A 195 -45.28 -30.84 1.67
N GLU A 196 -45.06 -30.26 2.85
CA GLU A 196 -45.48 -30.82 4.13
C GLU A 196 -47.00 -31.00 4.18
N ARG A 197 -47.77 -29.98 3.78
CA ARG A 197 -49.24 -30.07 3.68
C ARG A 197 -49.69 -31.12 2.66
N LEU A 198 -48.99 -31.27 1.54
CA LEU A 198 -49.29 -32.30 0.52
C LEU A 198 -48.98 -33.72 1.03
N VAL A 199 -47.95 -33.88 1.86
CA VAL A 199 -47.64 -35.15 2.55
C VAL A 199 -48.70 -35.44 3.61
N HIS A 200 -49.07 -34.48 4.45
CA HIS A 200 -50.15 -34.64 5.44
C HIS A 200 -51.50 -34.98 4.81
N LEU A 201 -51.83 -34.41 3.65
CA LEU A 201 -53.05 -34.76 2.89
C LEU A 201 -52.99 -36.16 2.25
N LYS A 202 -51.79 -36.66 1.96
CA LYS A 202 -51.57 -38.01 1.42
C LYS A 202 -51.58 -39.08 2.52
N GLU A 203 -51.16 -38.72 3.74
CA GLU A 203 -51.09 -39.61 4.90
C GLU A 203 -52.39 -39.64 5.73
N ALA A 204 -53.25 -38.62 5.66
CA ALA A 204 -54.54 -38.62 6.33
C ALA A 204 -55.51 -39.64 5.67
N PRO A 205 -55.82 -40.79 6.31
CA PRO A 205 -56.72 -41.76 5.73
C PRO A 205 -58.16 -41.33 6.02
N GLY A 206 -58.92 -40.98 4.97
CA GLY A 206 -60.35 -41.32 4.96
C GLY A 206 -61.40 -40.25 5.28
N SER A 207 -61.18 -38.94 5.10
CA SER A 207 -62.33 -38.00 5.24
C SER A 207 -62.40 -36.78 4.32
N ALA A 208 -61.35 -36.42 3.56
CA ALA A 208 -61.38 -35.20 2.72
C ALA A 208 -61.63 -35.43 1.21
N VAL A 209 -61.63 -36.68 0.72
CA VAL A 209 -61.76 -36.96 -0.73
C VAL A 209 -63.21 -36.82 -1.26
N ARG A 210 -64.21 -36.59 -0.40
CA ARG A 210 -65.63 -36.61 -0.83
C ARG A 210 -66.23 -35.26 -1.26
N LYS A 211 -65.50 -34.13 -1.22
CA LYS A 211 -66.12 -32.80 -1.47
C LYS A 211 -65.63 -32.01 -2.69
N GLY A 212 -64.80 -32.59 -3.55
CA GLY A 212 -64.38 -31.94 -4.80
C GLY A 212 -64.23 -32.94 -5.94
N GLY A 213 -65.34 -33.33 -6.55
CA GLY A 213 -65.35 -34.27 -7.67
C GLY A 213 -64.68 -33.70 -8.93
N ARG A 214 -63.62 -34.38 -9.38
CA ARG A 214 -63.34 -34.78 -10.76
C ARG A 214 -62.15 -35.73 -10.74
N ASP A 215 -62.28 -36.85 -11.43
CA ASP A 215 -61.29 -37.93 -11.52
C ASP A 215 -59.86 -37.40 -11.62
N VAL A 216 -59.12 -37.49 -10.51
CA VAL A 216 -57.69 -37.22 -10.48
C VAL A 216 -57.02 -38.42 -11.10
N ARG A 217 -56.93 -38.37 -12.43
CA ARG A 217 -56.07 -39.21 -13.27
C ARG A 217 -54.72 -39.32 -12.56
N GLU A 218 -54.21 -40.54 -12.37
CA GLU A 218 -52.93 -40.90 -11.71
C GLU A 218 -51.68 -40.38 -12.46
N GLY A 219 -51.76 -39.20 -13.07
CA GLY A 219 -50.69 -38.56 -13.81
C GLY A 219 -50.08 -37.40 -13.03
N VAL A 220 -48.78 -37.20 -13.25
CA VAL A 220 -47.97 -36.09 -12.74
C VAL A 220 -48.67 -34.73 -12.88
N ALA A 221 -49.43 -34.51 -13.97
CA ALA A 221 -50.21 -33.29 -14.20
C ALA A 221 -51.29 -33.00 -13.14
N GLY A 222 -51.94 -34.04 -12.60
CA GLY A 222 -52.95 -33.90 -11.53
C GLY A 222 -52.31 -33.48 -10.20
N GLN A 223 -51.15 -34.05 -9.88
CA GLN A 223 -50.36 -33.69 -8.70
C GLN A 223 -49.86 -32.24 -8.76
N TRP A 224 -49.44 -31.76 -9.94
CA TRP A 224 -49.08 -30.36 -10.14
C TRP A 224 -50.28 -29.41 -9.93
N SER A 225 -51.47 -29.76 -10.43
CA SER A 225 -52.65 -28.93 -10.24
C SER A 225 -53.07 -28.80 -8.76
N MET A 226 -52.97 -29.89 -7.99
CA MET A 226 -53.20 -29.87 -6.54
C MET A 226 -52.12 -29.09 -5.80
N PHE A 227 -50.85 -29.23 -6.20
CA PHE A 227 -49.74 -28.45 -5.66
C PHE A 227 -49.92 -26.94 -5.90
N TYR A 228 -50.25 -26.53 -7.14
CA TYR A 228 -50.52 -25.12 -7.44
C TYR A 228 -51.76 -24.59 -6.70
N GLY A 229 -52.79 -25.43 -6.54
CA GLY A 229 -53.97 -25.11 -5.72
C GLY A 229 -53.59 -24.84 -4.26
N LEU A 230 -52.74 -25.70 -3.69
CA LEU A 230 -52.27 -25.61 -2.31
C LEU A 230 -51.28 -24.46 -2.08
N VAL A 231 -50.39 -24.17 -3.04
CA VAL A 231 -49.54 -22.96 -3.03
C VAL A 231 -50.41 -21.71 -3.08
N ARG A 232 -51.44 -21.68 -3.92
CA ARG A 232 -52.39 -20.57 -4.01
C ARG A 232 -53.19 -20.41 -2.73
N GLU A 233 -53.54 -21.50 -2.07
CA GLU A 233 -54.26 -21.50 -0.78
C GLU A 233 -53.34 -21.06 0.37
N SER A 234 -52.10 -21.56 0.45
CA SER A 234 -51.09 -21.12 1.43
C SER A 234 -50.77 -19.63 1.30
N ILE A 235 -50.69 -19.10 0.07
CA ILE A 235 -50.52 -17.66 -0.19
C ILE A 235 -51.76 -16.85 0.22
N ARG A 236 -52.98 -17.42 0.11
CA ARG A 236 -54.24 -16.75 0.47
C ARG A 236 -54.51 -16.79 1.97
N GLU A 237 -54.12 -17.86 2.66
CA GLU A 237 -54.28 -18.07 4.10
C GLU A 237 -53.24 -17.29 4.92
N ARG A 238 -51.99 -17.19 4.43
CA ARG A 238 -51.04 -16.21 4.99
C ARG A 238 -51.57 -14.81 4.65
N SER A 239 -52.11 -14.14 5.66
CA SER A 239 -52.90 -12.93 5.51
C SER A 239 -52.25 -11.92 4.56
N VAL A 240 -53.06 -11.32 3.68
CA VAL A 240 -52.63 -10.22 2.78
C VAL A 240 -51.96 -9.10 3.58
N VAL A 241 -52.28 -8.95 4.87
CA VAL A 241 -51.64 -8.02 5.82
C VAL A 241 -50.21 -8.43 6.19
N GLU A 242 -49.91 -9.72 6.41
CA GLU A 242 -48.52 -10.21 6.62
C GLU A 242 -47.70 -10.17 5.34
N VAL A 243 -48.33 -10.52 4.21
CA VAL A 243 -47.71 -10.36 2.88
C VAL A 243 -47.42 -8.88 2.62
N GLN A 244 -48.36 -7.97 2.90
CA GLN A 244 -48.19 -6.53 2.74
C GLN A 244 -47.17 -5.96 3.75
N LYS A 245 -47.10 -6.45 4.99
CA LYS A 245 -46.06 -6.06 5.95
C LYS A 245 -44.67 -6.52 5.50
N ARG A 246 -44.54 -7.74 4.95
CA ARG A 246 -43.24 -8.30 4.49
C ARG A 246 -42.80 -7.74 3.13
N VAL A 247 -43.76 -7.34 2.27
CA VAL A 247 -43.52 -6.81 0.90
C VAL A 247 -43.48 -5.27 0.85
N MET A 248 -44.18 -4.55 1.73
CA MET A 248 -44.19 -3.07 1.78
C MET A 248 -43.29 -2.46 2.86
N SER A 249 -42.76 -3.24 3.82
CA SER A 249 -41.67 -2.80 4.72
C SER A 249 -40.29 -3.45 4.45
N PRO A 250 -39.90 -3.76 3.20
CA PRO A 250 -38.67 -4.50 2.92
C PRO A 250 -37.43 -3.71 3.36
N VAL A 251 -37.52 -2.37 3.31
CA VAL A 251 -36.50 -1.44 3.79
C VAL A 251 -36.38 -1.45 5.31
N ALA A 252 -37.49 -1.50 6.05
CA ALA A 252 -37.48 -1.56 7.51
C ALA A 252 -36.90 -2.89 8.02
N LEU A 253 -37.32 -4.01 7.43
CA LEU A 253 -36.76 -5.34 7.72
C LEU A 253 -35.29 -5.43 7.33
N GLY A 254 -34.92 -4.89 6.17
CA GLY A 254 -33.53 -4.80 5.72
C GLY A 254 -32.65 -4.00 6.69
N ARG A 255 -33.15 -2.86 7.20
CA ARG A 255 -32.48 -2.03 8.21
C ARG A 255 -32.39 -2.72 9.57
N SER A 256 -33.43 -3.41 10.01
CA SER A 256 -33.40 -4.19 11.27
C SER A 256 -32.35 -5.29 11.20
N LYS A 257 -32.32 -6.06 10.10
CA LYS A 257 -31.28 -7.08 9.84
C LYS A 257 -29.89 -6.45 9.76
N ALA A 258 -29.74 -5.33 9.06
CA ALA A 258 -28.47 -4.61 8.99
C ALA A 258 -27.98 -4.12 10.37
N LYS A 259 -28.89 -3.61 11.22
CA LYS A 259 -28.57 -3.23 12.61
C LYS A 259 -28.13 -4.44 13.44
N MET A 260 -28.84 -5.56 13.34
CA MET A 260 -28.49 -6.80 14.05
C MET A 260 -27.11 -7.32 13.61
N ASN A 261 -26.86 -7.36 12.29
CA ASN A 261 -25.57 -7.75 11.72
C ASN A 261 -24.44 -6.81 12.18
N GLN A 262 -24.67 -5.50 12.13
CA GLN A 262 -23.71 -4.51 12.60
C GLN A 262 -23.41 -4.68 14.10
N ALA A 263 -24.43 -4.91 14.93
CA ALA A 263 -24.27 -5.10 16.37
C ALA A 263 -23.47 -6.38 16.68
N ARG A 264 -23.78 -7.51 16.02
CA ARG A 264 -23.02 -8.76 16.17
C ARG A 264 -21.57 -8.62 15.71
N LEU A 265 -21.33 -7.91 14.61
CA LEU A 265 -19.99 -7.66 14.10
C LEU A 265 -19.17 -6.72 15.00
N LYS A 266 -19.81 -5.69 15.58
CA LYS A 266 -19.19 -4.83 16.59
C LYS A 266 -18.81 -5.63 17.83
N ARG A 267 -19.71 -6.48 18.34
CA ARG A 267 -19.41 -7.38 19.45
C ARG A 267 -18.26 -8.32 19.12
N PHE A 268 -18.25 -8.95 17.95
CA PHE A 268 -17.15 -9.82 17.55
C PHE A 268 -15.80 -9.07 17.51
N ARG A 269 -15.80 -7.83 17.00
CA ARG A 269 -14.61 -6.97 17.02
C ARG A 269 -14.18 -6.62 18.45
N GLU A 270 -15.12 -6.25 19.31
CA GLU A 270 -14.85 -5.88 20.71
C GLU A 270 -14.32 -7.08 21.51
N MET A 271 -14.89 -8.27 21.31
CA MET A 271 -14.44 -9.53 21.91
C MET A 271 -13.04 -9.93 21.43
N GLY A 272 -12.80 -9.88 20.12
CA GLY A 272 -11.47 -10.15 19.56
C GLY A 272 -10.42 -9.11 19.98
N ALA A 273 -10.83 -7.86 20.20
CA ALA A 273 -9.96 -6.83 20.75
C ALA A 273 -9.71 -7.03 22.25
N SER A 274 -10.73 -7.35 23.06
CA SER A 274 -10.56 -7.68 24.48
C SER A 274 -9.64 -8.88 24.65
N GLY A 275 -9.85 -9.98 23.91
CA GLY A 275 -8.95 -11.13 23.91
C GLY A 275 -7.51 -10.79 23.51
N LEU A 276 -7.33 -9.88 22.53
CA LEU A 276 -6.00 -9.38 22.16
C LEU A 276 -5.36 -8.55 23.29
N GLY A 277 -6.14 -7.71 23.97
CA GLY A 277 -5.68 -6.89 25.09
C GLY A 277 -5.30 -7.72 26.30
N VAL A 278 -6.16 -8.67 26.71
CA VAL A 278 -5.89 -9.62 27.80
C VAL A 278 -4.61 -10.42 27.51
N LEU A 279 -4.45 -10.93 26.28
CA LEU A 279 -3.23 -11.62 25.87
C LEU A 279 -2.00 -10.72 25.88
N MET A 280 -2.13 -9.41 25.65
CA MET A 280 -0.96 -8.55 25.59
C MET A 280 -0.49 -8.07 26.97
N ASP A 281 -1.39 -8.01 27.95
CA ASP A 281 -1.08 -7.59 29.31
C ASP A 281 -0.66 -8.78 30.19
N GLU A 282 -1.46 -9.85 30.17
CA GLU A 282 -1.35 -10.95 31.15
C GLU A 282 -0.56 -12.16 30.64
N ALA A 283 -0.45 -12.34 29.31
CA ALA A 283 0.25 -13.51 28.79
C ALA A 283 1.76 -13.24 28.69
N LEU A 284 2.56 -14.11 29.32
CA LEU A 284 4.02 -14.05 29.30
C LEU A 284 4.59 -12.75 29.91
N SER A 285 3.87 -12.15 30.84
CA SER A 285 4.37 -11.10 31.73
C SER A 285 5.29 -11.73 32.77
N PHE A 286 6.58 -11.78 32.44
CA PHE A 286 7.62 -12.12 33.41
C PHE A 286 7.92 -10.87 34.24
N ASP A 287 7.37 -10.78 35.46
CA ASP A 287 7.66 -9.74 36.47
C ASP A 287 9.09 -9.87 37.02
N ILE A 288 10.08 -9.91 36.13
CA ILE A 288 11.49 -9.87 36.48
C ILE A 288 11.84 -8.38 36.69
N ASP A 289 11.44 -7.84 37.84
CA ASP A 289 11.81 -6.49 38.25
C ASP A 289 13.33 -6.36 38.36
N GLU A 290 13.89 -5.37 37.66
CA GLU A 290 15.34 -5.10 37.57
C GLU A 290 15.87 -4.32 38.80
N GLU A 291 15.09 -4.18 39.89
CA GLU A 291 15.44 -3.33 41.02
C GLU A 291 14.88 -3.84 42.37
N GLY A 292 15.54 -4.83 42.99
CA GLY A 292 15.07 -5.35 44.28
C GLY A 292 15.90 -6.46 44.92
N ALA A 293 17.22 -6.27 45.04
CA ALA A 293 18.09 -7.20 45.76
C ALA A 293 17.67 -7.36 47.23
N GLY A 294 17.19 -8.55 47.58
CA GLY A 294 16.87 -8.96 48.94
C GLY A 294 17.00 -10.46 49.12
N LEU A 295 18.23 -10.92 49.35
CA LEU A 295 18.66 -12.24 49.82
C LEU A 295 17.56 -13.03 50.57
N LYS A 296 16.80 -13.88 49.84
CA LYS A 296 16.02 -15.07 50.32
C LYS A 296 15.09 -15.72 49.27
N ALA A 297 15.31 -15.55 47.96
CA ALA A 297 14.32 -15.94 46.94
C ALA A 297 14.81 -16.91 45.84
N GLU A 298 15.99 -17.56 45.96
CA GLU A 298 16.60 -18.29 44.84
C GLU A 298 15.86 -19.57 44.39
N GLU A 299 15.07 -20.23 45.26
CA GLU A 299 14.23 -21.37 44.86
C GLU A 299 12.81 -20.98 44.41
N SER A 300 12.30 -19.82 44.84
CA SER A 300 10.95 -19.34 44.48
C SER A 300 10.93 -18.76 43.06
N GLU A 301 11.97 -17.98 42.71
CA GLU A 301 12.08 -17.32 41.39
C GLU A 301 12.15 -18.31 40.22
N ASN A 302 12.71 -19.52 40.43
CA ASN A 302 12.87 -20.50 39.35
C ASN A 302 11.59 -21.31 39.03
N SER A 303 10.54 -21.22 39.86
CA SER A 303 9.21 -21.78 39.57
C SER A 303 8.24 -20.73 39.01
N GLU A 304 8.44 -19.45 39.34
CA GLU A 304 7.52 -18.36 38.99
C GLU A 304 7.32 -18.22 37.47
N TRP A 305 8.40 -18.27 36.68
CA TRP A 305 8.30 -18.17 35.22
C TRP A 305 7.63 -19.40 34.58
N LYS A 306 7.76 -20.59 35.20
CA LYS A 306 7.11 -21.83 34.75
C LYS A 306 5.60 -21.76 34.95
N ASP A 307 5.18 -21.21 36.10
CA ASP A 307 3.76 -20.95 36.41
C ASP A 307 3.16 -19.90 35.46
N VAL A 308 3.91 -18.83 35.15
CA VAL A 308 3.50 -17.82 34.15
C VAL A 308 3.29 -18.46 32.77
N VAL A 309 4.17 -19.38 32.36
CA VAL A 309 4.04 -20.08 31.08
C VAL A 309 2.80 -20.98 31.07
N GLU A 310 2.54 -21.74 32.13
CA GLU A 310 1.32 -22.56 32.26
C GLU A 310 0.05 -21.71 32.19
N ARG A 311 -0.02 -20.63 32.99
CA ARG A 311 -1.15 -19.68 32.97
C ARG A 311 -1.34 -19.06 31.60
N SER A 312 -0.25 -18.68 30.91
CA SER A 312 -0.32 -18.10 29.58
C SER A 312 -0.87 -19.08 28.53
N VAL A 313 -0.53 -20.37 28.63
CA VAL A 313 -1.07 -21.43 27.75
C VAL A 313 -2.55 -21.65 28.00
N ALA A 314 -2.96 -21.65 29.27
CA ALA A 314 -4.37 -21.76 29.63
C ALA A 314 -5.19 -20.57 29.16
N LEU A 315 -4.68 -19.36 29.35
CA LEU A 315 -5.29 -18.12 28.89
C LEU A 315 -5.41 -18.10 27.36
N MET A 316 -4.39 -18.53 26.62
CA MET A 316 -4.45 -18.67 25.15
C MET A 316 -5.55 -19.63 24.68
N ASP A 317 -5.73 -20.78 25.35
CA ASP A 317 -6.81 -21.71 25.02
C ASP A 317 -8.19 -21.11 25.31
N ASN A 318 -8.38 -20.55 26.51
CA ASN A 318 -9.65 -19.97 26.96
C ASN A 318 -10.08 -18.77 26.09
N VAL A 319 -9.15 -17.88 25.76
CA VAL A 319 -9.41 -16.75 24.85
C VAL A 319 -9.88 -17.26 23.48
N LEU A 320 -9.20 -18.25 22.88
CA LEU A 320 -9.59 -18.78 21.57
C LEU A 320 -10.98 -19.45 21.57
N ARG A 321 -11.37 -20.08 22.68
CA ARG A 321 -12.70 -20.70 22.82
C ARG A 321 -13.80 -19.64 22.93
N ASN A 322 -13.58 -18.64 23.76
CA ASN A 322 -14.63 -17.70 24.17
C ASN A 322 -14.78 -16.50 23.22
N VAL A 323 -13.74 -16.10 22.47
CA VAL A 323 -13.82 -14.96 21.52
C VAL A 323 -14.88 -15.16 20.42
N THR A 324 -15.18 -16.40 20.05
CA THR A 324 -16.22 -16.70 19.03
C THR A 324 -17.63 -16.85 19.60
N ALA A 325 -17.79 -16.87 20.93
CA ALA A 325 -19.07 -16.98 21.60
C ALA A 325 -19.73 -15.59 21.76
N LEU A 326 -20.53 -15.18 20.76
CA LEU A 326 -21.14 -13.84 20.69
C LEU A 326 -22.35 -13.61 21.64
N ASP A 327 -22.68 -14.62 22.46
CA ASP A 327 -23.85 -14.61 23.33
C ASP A 327 -23.61 -13.89 24.66
N GLN A 328 -22.35 -13.78 25.11
CA GLN A 328 -21.94 -13.09 26.34
C GLN A 328 -21.50 -11.63 26.07
N GLY A 329 -21.60 -10.77 27.10
CA GLY A 329 -21.06 -9.41 27.05
C GLY A 329 -19.52 -9.38 27.10
N VAL A 330 -18.91 -8.23 26.79
CA VAL A 330 -17.43 -8.08 26.80
C VAL A 330 -16.86 -8.13 28.22
N SER A 331 -17.54 -7.56 29.21
CA SER A 331 -17.17 -7.69 30.63
C SER A 331 -17.32 -9.13 31.10
N ASP A 332 -18.46 -9.75 30.76
CA ASP A 332 -18.75 -11.14 31.15
C ASP A 332 -17.72 -12.09 30.54
N PHE A 333 -17.20 -11.76 29.36
CA PHE A 333 -16.11 -12.49 28.72
C PHE A 333 -14.80 -12.39 29.50
N GLU A 334 -14.39 -11.18 29.92
CA GLU A 334 -13.17 -10.99 30.71
C GLU A 334 -13.27 -11.82 32.00
N ASP A 335 -14.37 -11.68 32.74
CA ASP A 335 -14.63 -12.45 33.96
C ASP A 335 -14.66 -13.97 33.71
N THR A 336 -15.26 -14.41 32.60
CA THR A 336 -15.30 -15.84 32.22
C THR A 336 -13.92 -16.37 31.88
N VAL A 337 -13.07 -15.58 31.21
CA VAL A 337 -11.70 -15.99 30.87
C VAL A 337 -10.84 -16.09 32.12
N PHE A 338 -10.89 -15.11 33.02
CA PHE A 338 -10.11 -15.13 34.25
C PHE A 338 -10.55 -16.26 35.19
N SER A 339 -11.87 -16.40 35.44
CA SER A 339 -12.39 -17.52 36.25
C SER A 339 -12.05 -18.88 35.65
N SER A 340 -12.15 -19.05 34.32
CA SER A 340 -11.78 -20.32 33.67
C SER A 340 -10.29 -20.64 33.72
N VAL A 341 -9.43 -19.65 33.95
CA VAL A 341 -7.98 -19.86 34.15
C VAL A 341 -7.69 -20.16 35.63
N GLU A 342 -8.35 -19.49 36.56
CA GLU A 342 -8.23 -19.74 38.01
C GLU A 342 -8.76 -21.14 38.40
N ASP A 343 -9.88 -21.55 37.81
CA ASP A 343 -10.54 -22.84 38.06
C ASP A 343 -9.95 -24.00 37.22
N ASP A 344 -8.87 -23.79 36.47
CA ASP A 344 -8.32 -24.81 35.58
C ASP A 344 -7.71 -25.98 36.39
N PRO A 345 -8.28 -27.19 36.32
CA PRO A 345 -7.81 -28.34 37.11
C PRO A 345 -6.39 -28.76 36.75
N GLU A 346 -5.89 -28.40 35.56
CA GLU A 346 -4.51 -28.67 35.16
C GLU A 346 -3.51 -27.71 35.83
N ILE A 347 -3.95 -26.50 36.21
CA ILE A 347 -3.13 -25.52 36.95
C ILE A 347 -3.25 -25.75 38.47
N SER A 348 -4.43 -26.13 38.96
CA SER A 348 -4.68 -26.36 40.40
C SER A 348 -4.22 -27.73 40.92
N SER A 349 -3.95 -28.70 40.04
CA SER A 349 -3.45 -30.01 40.47
C SER A 349 -1.96 -29.92 40.83
N ALA A 350 -1.68 -29.93 42.14
CA ALA A 350 -0.35 -29.99 42.74
C ALA A 350 0.34 -31.36 42.52
N ASP A 351 0.47 -31.76 41.26
CA ASP A 351 1.15 -32.99 40.87
C ASP A 351 2.67 -32.70 40.86
N ASN A 352 3.36 -33.13 41.92
CA ASN A 352 4.69 -32.65 42.33
C ASN A 352 5.86 -32.92 41.36
N SER A 353 5.66 -33.63 40.24
CA SER A 353 6.74 -33.92 39.29
C SER A 353 6.82 -32.90 38.14
N GLN A 354 7.90 -32.11 38.10
CA GLN A 354 8.17 -31.12 37.04
C GLN A 354 8.11 -31.73 35.62
N ALA A 355 8.50 -32.99 35.44
CA ALA A 355 8.44 -33.69 34.15
C ALA A 355 7.00 -33.95 33.66
N SER A 356 6.06 -34.16 34.59
CA SER A 356 4.62 -34.31 34.27
C SER A 356 4.06 -32.98 33.77
N ARG A 357 4.42 -31.86 34.40
CA ARG A 357 3.99 -30.50 34.04
C ARG A 357 4.41 -30.10 32.63
N THR A 358 5.69 -30.25 32.27
CA THR A 358 6.20 -29.93 30.92
C THR A 358 5.49 -30.73 29.83
N SER A 359 5.22 -32.01 30.08
CA SER A 359 4.50 -32.87 29.14
C SER A 359 3.02 -32.47 28.96
N LYS A 360 2.34 -32.04 30.05
CA LYS A 360 0.96 -31.53 30.02
C LYS A 360 0.88 -30.26 29.17
N VAL A 361 1.77 -29.29 29.41
CA VAL A 361 1.82 -28.02 28.65
C VAL A 361 2.12 -28.27 27.17
N SER A 362 3.09 -29.13 26.87
CA SER A 362 3.42 -29.50 25.48
C SER A 362 2.23 -30.11 24.75
N ARG A 363 1.50 -31.05 25.38
CA ARG A 363 0.28 -31.63 24.79
C ARG A 363 -0.81 -30.58 24.57
N ARG A 364 -1.01 -29.68 25.53
CA ARG A 364 -1.98 -28.58 25.41
C ARG A 364 -1.62 -27.63 24.28
N LEU A 365 -0.34 -27.23 24.15
CA LEU A 365 0.16 -26.44 23.02
C LEU A 365 -0.07 -27.13 21.67
N GLN A 366 0.25 -28.43 21.57
CA GLN A 366 0.00 -29.21 20.35
C GLN A 366 -1.50 -29.26 20.01
N TYR A 367 -2.37 -29.41 21.01
CA TYR A 367 -3.82 -29.38 20.83
C TYR A 367 -4.33 -27.99 20.40
N ILE A 368 -3.77 -26.92 20.98
CA ILE A 368 -4.09 -25.53 20.58
C ILE A 368 -3.72 -25.30 19.11
N LEU A 369 -2.49 -25.68 18.72
CA LEU A 369 -1.96 -25.48 17.38
C LEU A 369 -2.68 -26.33 16.31
N SER A 370 -3.00 -27.58 16.61
CA SER A 370 -3.62 -28.52 15.67
C SER A 370 -5.13 -28.33 15.53
N THR A 371 -5.82 -27.98 16.62
CA THR A 371 -7.29 -28.01 16.68
C THR A 371 -7.89 -26.63 16.94
N HIS A 372 -7.43 -25.91 17.97
CA HIS A 372 -8.09 -24.65 18.38
C HIS A 372 -7.88 -23.52 17.37
N VAL A 373 -6.64 -23.30 16.92
CA VAL A 373 -6.34 -22.23 15.96
C VAL A 373 -7.09 -22.42 14.63
N PRO A 374 -7.06 -23.59 13.96
CA PRO A 374 -7.83 -23.79 12.73
C PRO A 374 -9.34 -23.70 12.95
N LYS A 375 -9.86 -24.26 14.06
CA LYS A 375 -11.29 -24.19 14.39
C LYS A 375 -11.73 -22.73 14.59
N HIS A 376 -10.95 -21.94 15.32
CA HIS A 376 -11.17 -20.51 15.50
C HIS A 376 -11.20 -19.76 14.16
N ILE A 377 -10.24 -20.02 13.25
CA ILE A 377 -10.22 -19.43 11.91
C ILE A 377 -11.49 -19.77 11.11
N THR A 378 -11.91 -21.04 11.09
CA THR A 378 -13.11 -21.44 10.34
C THR A 378 -14.40 -20.87 10.93
N ASN A 379 -14.52 -20.81 12.26
CA ASN A 379 -15.69 -20.22 12.93
C ASN A 379 -15.75 -18.71 12.72
N SER A 380 -14.62 -18.01 12.85
CA SER A 380 -14.50 -16.59 12.54
C SER A 380 -14.89 -16.28 11.09
N GLN A 381 -14.40 -17.07 10.12
CA GLN A 381 -14.79 -16.92 8.72
C GLN A 381 -16.30 -17.15 8.49
N LYS A 382 -16.92 -18.12 9.17
CA LYS A 382 -18.37 -18.33 9.12
C LYS A 382 -19.12 -17.12 9.67
N LEU A 383 -18.73 -16.59 10.84
CA LEU A 383 -19.33 -15.40 11.43
C LEU A 383 -19.20 -14.17 10.51
N VAL A 384 -18.02 -13.97 9.92
CA VAL A 384 -17.79 -12.88 8.94
C VAL A 384 -18.63 -13.09 7.69
N SER A 385 -18.80 -14.31 7.19
CA SER A 385 -19.65 -14.58 6.02
C SER A 385 -21.15 -14.39 6.30
N GLU A 386 -21.58 -14.61 7.55
CA GLU A 386 -22.98 -14.51 7.96
C GLU A 386 -23.39 -13.06 8.28
N TYR A 387 -22.56 -12.34 9.04
CA TYR A 387 -22.86 -10.96 9.49
C TYR A 387 -22.13 -9.87 8.71
N GLY A 388 -21.08 -10.21 7.98
CA GLY A 388 -20.31 -9.26 7.18
C GLY A 388 -21.03 -8.79 5.93
N ARG A 389 -20.32 -8.07 5.07
CA ARG A 389 -20.90 -7.52 3.83
C ARG A 389 -21.34 -8.63 2.87
N PRO A 390 -22.43 -8.42 2.10
CA PRO A 390 -22.87 -9.39 1.11
C PRO A 390 -21.79 -9.62 0.04
N SER A 391 -21.76 -10.84 -0.51
CA SER A 391 -20.74 -11.23 -1.49
C SER A 391 -20.72 -10.31 -2.71
N ARG A 392 -19.57 -10.24 -3.39
CA ARG A 392 -19.40 -9.38 -4.58
C ARG A 392 -20.45 -9.66 -5.66
N LEU A 393 -20.85 -10.92 -5.83
CA LEU A 393 -21.91 -11.31 -6.76
C LEU A 393 -23.24 -10.63 -6.41
N VAL A 394 -23.62 -10.61 -5.12
CA VAL A 394 -24.85 -9.95 -4.64
C VAL A 394 -24.78 -8.43 -4.79
N ARG A 395 -23.60 -7.82 -4.65
CA ARG A 395 -23.45 -6.36 -4.81
C ARG A 395 -23.44 -5.92 -6.28
N TYR A 396 -22.82 -6.70 -7.16
CA TYR A 396 -22.58 -6.31 -8.55
C TYR A 396 -23.54 -6.95 -9.56
N TRP A 397 -24.48 -7.83 -9.19
CA TRP A 397 -25.41 -8.41 -10.17
C TRP A 397 -26.27 -7.36 -10.89
N LEU A 398 -26.66 -6.28 -10.21
CA LEU A 398 -27.43 -5.18 -10.82
C LEU A 398 -26.59 -4.43 -11.88
N PRO A 399 -25.42 -3.84 -11.54
CA PRO A 399 -24.55 -3.27 -12.55
C PRO A 399 -24.11 -4.27 -13.61
N ALA A 400 -23.83 -5.52 -13.28
CA ALA A 400 -23.40 -6.54 -14.23
C ALA A 400 -24.51 -6.92 -15.21
N SER A 401 -25.76 -7.10 -14.74
CA SER A 401 -26.91 -7.32 -15.63
C SER A 401 -27.16 -6.09 -16.51
N MET A 402 -27.05 -4.88 -15.94
CA MET A 402 -27.17 -3.64 -16.72
C MET A 402 -26.02 -3.47 -17.73
N LEU A 403 -24.79 -3.86 -17.37
CA LEU A 403 -23.63 -3.88 -18.26
C LEU A 403 -23.76 -4.96 -19.34
N LEU A 404 -24.31 -6.13 -19.03
CA LEU A 404 -24.53 -7.18 -20.02
C LEU A 404 -25.62 -6.74 -21.02
N LEU A 405 -26.71 -6.14 -20.53
CA LEU A 405 -27.78 -5.59 -21.37
C LEU A 405 -27.28 -4.40 -22.21
N SER A 406 -26.49 -3.48 -21.62
CA SER A 406 -25.91 -2.35 -22.35
C SER A 406 -24.73 -2.74 -23.24
N SER A 407 -23.99 -3.81 -22.92
CA SER A 407 -22.93 -4.34 -23.77
C SER A 407 -23.51 -4.78 -25.11
N SER A 408 -24.73 -5.34 -25.12
CA SER A 408 -25.42 -5.68 -26.37
C SER A 408 -25.71 -4.43 -27.24
N THR A 409 -26.09 -3.30 -26.62
CA THR A 409 -26.37 -2.05 -27.35
C THR A 409 -25.10 -1.29 -27.75
N ILE A 410 -24.11 -1.20 -26.85
CA ILE A 410 -22.79 -0.60 -27.12
C ILE A 410 -22.08 -1.37 -28.22
N LEU A 411 -22.09 -2.70 -28.18
CA LEU A 411 -21.51 -3.53 -29.24
C LEU A 411 -22.21 -3.28 -30.57
N ARG A 412 -23.54 -3.15 -30.59
CA ARG A 412 -24.28 -2.79 -31.82
C ARG A 412 -23.88 -1.40 -32.35
N ILE A 413 -23.75 -0.39 -31.49
CA ILE A 413 -23.36 0.97 -31.92
C ILE A 413 -21.93 0.98 -32.47
N LEU A 414 -20.99 0.34 -31.75
CA LEU A 414 -19.59 0.28 -32.13
C LEU A 414 -19.39 -0.55 -33.42
N VAL A 415 -20.20 -1.61 -33.60
CA VAL A 415 -20.20 -2.42 -34.83
C VAL A 415 -20.83 -1.69 -36.01
N ASN A 416 -21.86 -0.88 -35.78
CA ASN A 416 -22.50 -0.10 -36.85
C ASN A 416 -21.69 1.14 -37.26
N ARG A 417 -20.87 1.72 -36.36
CA ARG A 417 -20.06 2.92 -36.62
C ARG A 417 -18.58 2.67 -36.85
N LYS A 418 -18.17 1.43 -37.17
CA LYS A 418 -16.75 1.09 -37.44
C LYS A 418 -16.11 1.97 -38.50
N ALA A 419 -16.88 2.31 -39.55
CA ALA A 419 -16.42 3.17 -40.63
C ALA A 419 -16.10 4.59 -40.13
N GLU A 420 -17.00 5.19 -39.32
CA GLU A 420 -16.80 6.51 -38.72
C GLU A 420 -15.59 6.55 -37.78
N VAL A 421 -15.38 5.48 -36.99
CA VAL A 421 -14.21 5.40 -36.10
C VAL A 421 -12.92 5.29 -36.90
N LEU A 422 -12.91 4.53 -37.99
CA LEU A 422 -11.75 4.39 -38.85
C LEU A 422 -11.42 5.70 -39.57
N THR A 423 -12.43 6.44 -40.02
CA THR A 423 -12.23 7.78 -40.62
C THR A 423 -11.69 8.76 -39.61
N TRP A 424 -12.22 8.78 -38.37
CA TRP A 424 -11.70 9.65 -37.32
C TRP A 424 -10.24 9.35 -36.97
N ILE A 425 -9.85 8.07 -36.91
CA ILE A 425 -8.45 7.69 -36.66
C ILE A 425 -7.56 8.14 -37.81
N ARG A 426 -8.02 7.98 -39.07
CA ARG A 426 -7.28 8.37 -40.26
C ARG A 426 -7.11 9.89 -40.35
N GLU A 427 -8.19 10.64 -40.10
CA GLU A 427 -8.22 12.10 -40.09
C GLU A 427 -7.37 12.67 -38.94
N LEU A 428 -7.39 12.04 -37.77
CA LEU A 428 -6.51 12.42 -36.66
C LEU A 428 -5.05 12.17 -37.02
N GLY A 429 -4.75 11.04 -37.67
CA GLY A 429 -3.41 10.71 -38.16
C GLY A 429 -2.91 11.74 -39.18
N SER A 430 -3.72 12.10 -40.17
CA SER A 430 -3.35 13.11 -41.17
C SER A 430 -3.19 14.48 -40.54
N THR A 431 -4.06 14.88 -39.61
CA THR A 431 -3.96 16.17 -38.91
C THR A 431 -2.67 16.27 -38.08
N VAL A 432 -2.25 15.19 -37.42
CA VAL A 432 -0.99 15.15 -36.68
C VAL A 432 0.21 15.25 -37.63
N GLN A 433 0.16 14.57 -38.77
CA GLN A 433 1.20 14.64 -39.79
C GLN A 433 1.33 16.05 -40.39
N ASP A 434 0.21 16.66 -40.76
CA ASP A 434 0.17 18.02 -41.33
C ASP A 434 0.64 19.06 -40.32
N PHE A 435 0.25 18.90 -39.04
CA PHE A 435 0.74 19.76 -37.97
C PHE A 435 2.27 19.62 -37.81
N TRP A 436 2.80 18.41 -37.78
CA TRP A 436 4.24 18.17 -37.64
C TRP A 436 5.04 18.75 -38.81
N MET A 437 4.59 18.50 -40.05
CA MET A 437 5.31 18.98 -41.23
C MET A 437 5.27 20.50 -41.36
N ASN A 438 4.09 21.12 -41.25
CA ASN A 438 3.91 22.54 -41.52
C ASN A 438 4.37 23.44 -40.36
N TRP A 439 4.24 22.99 -39.11
CA TRP A 439 4.48 23.85 -37.93
C TRP A 439 5.74 23.51 -37.14
N VAL A 440 6.37 22.35 -37.39
CA VAL A 440 7.63 21.95 -36.71
C VAL A 440 8.76 21.80 -37.71
N VAL A 441 8.58 20.97 -38.75
CA VAL A 441 9.66 20.64 -39.69
C VAL A 441 9.96 21.81 -40.65
N GLU A 442 8.95 22.34 -41.35
CA GLU A 442 9.18 23.40 -42.34
C GLU A 442 9.77 24.69 -41.71
N PRO A 443 9.28 25.19 -40.54
CA PRO A 443 9.87 26.36 -39.90
C PRO A 443 11.29 26.12 -39.38
N THR A 444 11.60 24.92 -38.84
CA THR A 444 12.96 24.60 -38.39
C THR A 444 13.95 24.50 -39.55
N LEU A 445 13.53 23.95 -40.69
CA LEU A 445 14.32 23.93 -41.91
C LEU A 445 14.54 25.33 -42.50
N LYS A 446 13.55 26.22 -42.43
CA LYS A 446 13.73 27.63 -42.83
C LYS A 446 14.73 28.33 -41.92
N VAL A 447 14.59 28.20 -40.60
CA VAL A 447 15.54 28.80 -39.63
C VAL A 447 16.96 28.27 -39.82
N ILE A 448 17.14 26.95 -39.98
CA ILE A 448 18.49 26.37 -40.21
C ILE A 448 19.06 26.82 -41.57
N GLY A 449 18.21 26.94 -42.59
CA GLY A 449 18.57 27.39 -43.94
C GLY A 449 18.98 28.86 -43.99
N THR A 450 18.34 29.73 -43.20
CA THR A 450 18.71 31.15 -43.06
C THR A 450 20.03 31.31 -42.31
N ILE A 451 20.29 30.50 -41.27
CA ILE A 451 21.54 30.54 -40.49
C ILE A 451 22.74 29.98 -41.29
N ARG A 452 22.50 28.97 -42.14
CA ARG A 452 23.55 28.26 -42.90
C ARG A 452 23.85 28.89 -44.28
N HIS A 453 23.13 29.93 -44.70
CA HIS A 453 23.38 30.55 -46.01
C HIS A 453 24.69 31.34 -46.01
N ASP A 454 25.63 30.92 -46.87
CA ASP A 454 26.88 31.61 -47.14
C ASP A 454 26.60 32.89 -47.95
N LYS A 455 27.40 33.95 -47.70
CA LYS A 455 27.14 35.33 -48.15
C LYS A 455 27.26 35.57 -49.67
N ASP A 456 27.50 34.51 -50.45
CA ASP A 456 27.85 34.57 -51.88
C ASP A 456 26.83 33.87 -52.80
N SER A 457 25.55 33.76 -52.45
CA SER A 457 24.56 33.06 -53.30
C SER A 457 23.71 33.98 -54.19
N GLU A 458 23.93 33.81 -55.50
CA GLU A 458 23.12 34.06 -56.71
C GLU A 458 22.41 35.42 -56.89
N VAL A 459 21.50 35.82 -56.01
CA VAL A 459 20.67 37.03 -56.20
C VAL A 459 21.46 38.30 -55.88
N ALA A 460 22.31 38.26 -54.86
CA ALA A 460 23.24 39.34 -54.57
C ALA A 460 24.39 39.43 -55.60
N ILE A 461 24.63 38.38 -56.39
CA ILE A 461 25.66 38.40 -57.43
C ILE A 461 25.17 39.17 -58.66
N MET A 462 23.90 38.99 -59.07
CA MET A 462 23.34 39.75 -60.19
C MET A 462 23.28 41.26 -59.92
N SER A 463 22.85 41.67 -58.72
CA SER A 463 22.82 43.09 -58.35
C SER A 463 24.21 43.68 -58.11
N LYS A 464 25.17 42.92 -57.58
CA LYS A 464 26.57 43.39 -57.43
C LYS A 464 27.28 43.53 -58.77
N GLU A 465 27.06 42.61 -59.71
CA GLU A 465 27.69 42.68 -61.04
C GLU A 465 27.07 43.79 -61.89
N SER A 466 25.74 43.97 -61.81
CA SER A 466 25.04 45.10 -62.43
C SER A 466 25.47 46.44 -61.81
N LEU A 467 25.56 46.53 -60.47
CA LEU A 467 26.07 47.70 -59.77
C LEU A 467 27.51 48.03 -60.17
N LYS A 468 28.37 47.01 -60.28
CA LYS A 468 29.76 47.18 -60.70
C LYS A 468 29.84 47.66 -62.14
N GLY A 469 29.01 47.14 -63.04
CA GLY A 469 28.90 47.61 -64.42
C GLY A 469 28.44 49.05 -64.53
N ASP A 470 27.43 49.44 -63.73
CA ASP A 470 26.92 50.81 -63.69
C ASP A 470 27.91 51.79 -63.05
N MET A 471 28.68 51.35 -62.03
CA MET A 471 29.77 52.13 -61.43
C MET A 471 30.92 52.35 -62.40
N ASP A 472 31.35 51.30 -63.12
CA ASP A 472 32.39 51.40 -64.16
C ASP A 472 31.93 52.32 -65.30
N SER A 473 30.65 52.28 -65.67
CA SER A 473 30.07 53.18 -66.67
C SER A 473 30.09 54.63 -66.18
N LEU A 474 29.68 54.88 -64.93
CA LEU A 474 29.73 56.21 -64.31
C LEU A 474 31.16 56.76 -64.26
N GLU A 475 32.14 55.94 -63.88
CA GLU A 475 33.56 56.32 -63.88
C GLU A 475 34.04 56.77 -65.25
N ARG A 476 33.70 56.03 -66.31
CA ARG A 476 34.08 56.40 -67.69
C ARG A 476 33.45 57.72 -68.10
N MET A 477 32.15 57.90 -67.88
CA MET A 477 31.45 59.13 -68.28
C MET A 477 31.97 60.37 -67.53
N VAL A 478 32.30 60.24 -66.25
CA VAL A 478 32.82 61.36 -65.45
C VAL A 478 34.26 61.70 -65.83
N VAL A 479 35.10 60.69 -66.10
CA VAL A 479 36.46 60.91 -66.59
C VAL A 479 36.45 61.58 -67.96
N ASP A 480 35.59 61.12 -68.86
CA ASP A 480 35.45 61.71 -70.20
C ASP A 480 34.93 63.15 -70.10
N PHE A 481 33.97 63.41 -69.21
CA PHE A 481 33.49 64.76 -68.95
C PHE A 481 34.59 65.68 -68.41
N ALA A 482 35.40 65.20 -67.47
CA ALA A 482 36.49 65.98 -66.90
C ALA A 482 37.60 66.29 -67.92
N ARG A 483 37.84 65.40 -68.89
CA ARG A 483 38.78 65.61 -70.00
C ARG A 483 38.33 66.72 -70.95
N ASP A 484 37.05 66.74 -71.28
CA ASP A 484 36.50 67.70 -72.24
C ASP A 484 36.27 69.08 -71.59
N ASN A 485 36.11 69.13 -70.26
CA ASN A 485 35.87 70.36 -69.48
C ASN A 485 36.90 70.59 -68.35
N PRO A 486 38.15 70.95 -68.69
CA PRO A 486 39.21 71.15 -67.69
C PRO A 486 38.95 72.35 -66.76
N GLU A 487 38.17 73.34 -67.21
CA GLU A 487 37.78 74.51 -66.40
C GLU A 487 36.80 74.16 -65.28
N ALA A 488 35.85 73.24 -65.53
CA ALA A 488 34.86 72.84 -64.54
C ALA A 488 35.45 71.93 -63.45
N ALA A 489 36.53 71.21 -63.79
CA ALA A 489 37.22 70.31 -62.88
C ALA A 489 38.30 70.99 -62.01
N ASN A 490 38.51 72.32 -62.13
CA ASN A 490 39.55 73.09 -61.40
C ASN A 490 41.00 72.61 -61.66
N TYR A 491 41.28 71.91 -62.77
CA TYR A 491 42.61 71.37 -63.06
C TYR A 491 43.47 72.23 -64.03
N GLY A 492 43.01 73.44 -64.40
CA GLY A 492 43.75 74.37 -65.25
C GLY A 492 43.63 74.06 -66.75
N THR A 493 43.95 75.03 -67.62
CA THR A 493 43.73 75.01 -69.08
C THR A 493 44.73 74.14 -69.86
N GLY A 494 44.97 72.89 -69.41
CA GLY A 494 45.84 71.91 -70.09
C GLY A 494 45.26 70.50 -70.09
N ALA A 495 45.78 69.62 -70.95
CA ALA A 495 45.39 68.22 -71.01
C ALA A 495 45.76 67.48 -69.71
N LEU A 496 44.84 66.67 -69.17
CA LEU A 496 44.98 65.98 -67.87
C LEU A 496 46.10 64.92 -67.89
N THR A 497 46.87 64.83 -66.81
CA THR A 497 47.88 63.78 -66.58
C THR A 497 47.22 62.48 -66.07
N ASP A 498 47.77 61.31 -66.40
CA ASP A 498 47.20 60.00 -66.00
C ASP A 498 46.99 59.83 -64.48
N SER A 499 47.82 60.46 -63.65
CA SER A 499 47.65 60.47 -62.19
C SER A 499 46.38 61.21 -61.74
N GLN A 500 46.02 62.30 -62.40
CA GLN A 500 44.80 63.08 -62.10
C GLN A 500 43.55 62.30 -62.51
N ILE A 501 43.63 61.52 -63.58
CA ILE A 501 42.53 60.66 -64.03
C ILE A 501 42.25 59.55 -63.00
N THR A 502 43.30 58.95 -62.43
CA THR A 502 43.12 57.94 -61.35
C THR A 502 42.55 58.56 -60.07
N GLU A 503 42.90 59.80 -59.76
CA GLU A 503 42.33 60.54 -58.63
C GLU A 503 40.83 60.83 -58.85
N ILE A 504 40.45 61.23 -60.06
CA ILE A 504 39.04 61.47 -60.42
C ILE A 504 38.23 60.16 -60.32
N LYS A 505 38.77 59.03 -60.81
CA LYS A 505 38.10 57.71 -60.64
C LYS A 505 37.91 57.34 -59.17
N ALA A 506 38.91 57.58 -58.32
CA ALA A 506 38.79 57.32 -56.88
C ALA A 506 37.74 58.23 -56.22
N LYS A 507 37.67 59.51 -56.61
CA LYS A 507 36.64 60.45 -56.14
C LYS A 507 35.24 60.04 -56.60
N VAL A 508 35.10 59.56 -57.83
CA VAL A 508 33.81 59.05 -58.36
C VAL A 508 33.36 57.78 -57.64
N LYS A 509 34.27 56.85 -57.32
CA LYS A 509 33.99 55.68 -56.47
C LYS A 509 33.55 56.08 -55.06
N ALA A 510 34.07 57.19 -54.54
CA ALA A 510 33.64 57.77 -53.27
C ALA A 510 32.33 58.58 -53.39
N GLY A 511 31.75 58.70 -54.59
CA GLY A 511 30.50 59.42 -54.85
C GLY A 511 30.65 60.93 -55.06
N ASP A 512 31.87 61.45 -55.16
CA ASP A 512 32.15 62.87 -55.37
C ASP A 512 32.07 63.22 -56.87
N LEU A 513 30.96 63.86 -57.25
CA LEU A 513 30.68 64.36 -58.60
C LEU A 513 30.78 65.90 -58.69
N THR A 514 31.45 66.55 -57.75
CA THR A 514 31.53 68.02 -57.65
C THR A 514 31.88 68.73 -58.98
N PRO A 515 32.82 68.23 -59.83
CA PRO A 515 33.10 68.83 -61.13
C PRO A 515 31.91 68.85 -62.09
N VAL A 516 31.16 67.74 -62.14
CA VAL A 516 29.99 67.57 -63.01
C VAL A 516 28.83 68.42 -62.50
N LEU A 517 28.63 68.45 -61.18
CA LEU A 517 27.55 69.21 -60.54
C LEU A 517 27.71 70.73 -60.72
N ARG A 518 28.95 71.25 -60.66
CA ARG A 518 29.21 72.67 -60.91
C ARG A 518 28.90 73.07 -62.36
N ALA A 519 29.28 72.22 -63.32
CA ALA A 519 28.96 72.46 -64.72
C ALA A 519 27.45 72.36 -64.98
N TYR A 520 26.79 71.37 -64.39
CA TYR A 520 25.33 71.24 -64.41
C TYR A 520 24.64 72.50 -63.87
N GLU A 521 25.04 72.98 -62.68
CA GLU A 521 24.44 74.14 -62.04
C GLU A 521 24.61 75.42 -62.87
N LYS A 522 25.81 75.62 -63.44
CA LYS A 522 26.11 76.76 -64.31
C LYS A 522 25.26 76.74 -65.59
N ASP A 523 25.18 75.59 -66.27
CA ASP A 523 24.47 75.47 -67.53
C ASP A 523 22.94 75.43 -67.35
N MET A 524 22.45 74.95 -66.20
CA MET A 524 21.04 74.95 -65.84
C MET A 524 20.48 76.37 -65.64
N GLN A 525 21.30 77.34 -65.22
CA GLN A 525 20.88 78.75 -65.11
C GLN A 525 20.48 79.36 -66.46
N ARG A 526 20.95 78.80 -67.58
CA ARG A 526 20.59 79.22 -68.96
C ARG A 526 20.27 78.00 -69.83
N PRO A 527 19.10 77.39 -69.65
CA PRO A 527 18.81 76.03 -70.15
C PRO A 527 18.89 75.92 -71.68
N PHE A 528 18.36 76.89 -72.43
CA PHE A 528 18.36 76.84 -73.89
C PHE A 528 19.77 77.01 -74.50
N VAL A 529 20.62 77.83 -73.88
CA VAL A 529 21.99 78.06 -74.36
C VAL A 529 22.91 76.94 -73.90
N GLY A 530 22.75 76.46 -72.67
CA GLY A 530 23.51 75.34 -72.10
C GLY A 530 23.21 74.00 -72.77
N THR A 531 22.04 73.83 -73.39
CA THR A 531 21.70 72.60 -74.15
C THR A 531 22.29 72.60 -75.56
N VAL A 532 22.28 73.76 -76.24
CA VAL A 532 22.69 73.86 -77.66
C VAL A 532 24.18 74.15 -77.81
N ARG A 533 24.78 74.85 -76.85
CA ARG A 533 26.19 75.29 -76.88
C ARG A 533 27.02 74.77 -75.68
N GLY A 534 26.38 74.32 -74.60
CA GLY A 534 27.03 73.82 -73.39
C GLY A 534 26.88 72.31 -73.20
N ASP A 535 27.25 71.81 -72.03
CA ASP A 535 27.31 70.37 -71.72
C ASP A 535 26.15 69.89 -70.84
N LEU A 536 25.05 70.65 -70.81
CA LEU A 536 23.90 70.38 -69.95
C LEU A 536 23.32 68.98 -70.17
N ILE A 537 23.21 68.52 -71.41
CA ILE A 537 22.67 67.18 -71.71
C ILE A 537 23.58 66.09 -71.12
N ARG A 538 24.91 66.24 -71.23
CA ARG A 538 25.87 65.24 -70.77
C ARG A 538 25.95 65.19 -69.25
N THR A 539 25.90 66.33 -68.59
CA THR A 539 25.85 66.41 -67.12
C THR A 539 24.56 65.81 -66.55
N VAL A 540 23.41 66.04 -67.21
CA VAL A 540 22.14 65.37 -66.88
C VAL A 540 22.23 63.85 -67.06
N LEU A 541 22.81 63.36 -68.16
CA LEU A 541 22.98 61.92 -68.39
C LEU A 541 23.87 61.25 -67.34
N ILE A 542 24.95 61.91 -66.90
CA ILE A 542 25.80 61.45 -65.80
C ILE A 542 24.99 61.38 -64.50
N GLN A 543 24.13 62.37 -64.24
CA GLN A 543 23.32 62.41 -63.03
C GLN A 543 22.22 61.33 -63.02
N VAL A 544 21.61 61.03 -64.17
CA VAL A 544 20.68 59.89 -64.32
C VAL A 544 21.40 58.57 -64.01
N GLN A 545 22.64 58.41 -64.49
CA GLN A 545 23.44 57.20 -64.22
C GLN A 545 23.87 57.10 -62.76
N LYS A 546 24.17 58.23 -62.11
CA LYS A 546 24.39 58.27 -60.66
C LYS A 546 23.13 57.86 -59.89
N THR A 547 21.97 58.36 -60.28
CA THR A 547 20.70 57.96 -59.67
C THR A 547 20.43 56.46 -59.88
N LYS A 548 20.76 55.88 -61.04
CA LYS A 548 20.65 54.44 -61.30
C LYS A 548 21.50 53.62 -60.32
N VAL A 549 22.78 53.99 -60.18
CA VAL A 549 23.71 53.38 -59.20
C VAL A 549 23.17 53.52 -57.78
N ASP A 550 22.75 54.72 -57.36
CA ASP A 550 22.28 54.97 -55.99
C ASP A 550 21.01 54.18 -55.67
N VAL A 551 20.10 54.05 -56.65
CA VAL A 551 18.91 53.20 -56.54
C VAL A 551 19.30 51.73 -56.43
N GLU A 552 20.30 51.26 -57.19
CA GLU A 552 20.75 49.86 -57.14
C GLU A 552 21.48 49.52 -55.82
N VAL A 553 22.28 50.46 -55.29
CA VAL A 553 22.87 50.34 -53.94
C VAL A 553 21.77 50.30 -52.88
N ALA A 554 20.77 51.19 -52.97
CA ALA A 554 19.64 51.22 -52.03
C ALA A 554 18.79 49.94 -52.11
N LEU A 555 18.51 49.43 -53.31
CA LEU A 555 17.82 48.16 -53.55
C LEU A 555 18.60 46.99 -52.95
N SER A 556 19.92 46.97 -53.10
CA SER A 556 20.79 45.97 -52.48
C SER A 556 20.78 46.05 -50.94
N GLY A 557 20.69 47.27 -50.38
CA GLY A 557 20.51 47.49 -48.95
C GLY A 557 19.15 47.00 -48.42
N ILE A 558 18.08 47.14 -49.20
CA ILE A 558 16.74 46.62 -48.86
C ILE A 558 16.73 45.09 -48.82
N ASP A 559 17.38 44.44 -49.80
CA ASP A 559 17.50 42.98 -49.82
C ASP A 559 18.22 42.45 -48.57
N ALA A 560 19.31 43.10 -48.18
CA ALA A 560 20.03 42.78 -46.94
C ALA A 560 19.15 42.95 -45.68
N LEU A 561 18.28 43.96 -45.64
CA LEU A 561 17.34 44.18 -44.53
C LEU A 561 16.24 43.11 -44.49
N LEU A 562 15.62 42.80 -45.63
CA LEU A 562 14.62 41.72 -45.73
C LEU A 562 15.23 40.37 -45.31
N LYS A 563 16.48 40.12 -45.70
CA LYS A 563 17.22 38.93 -45.27
C LYS A 563 17.45 38.90 -43.76
N SER A 564 17.81 40.03 -43.16
CA SER A 564 18.01 40.12 -41.71
C SER A 564 16.73 39.89 -40.89
N GLN A 565 15.55 40.14 -41.47
CA GLN A 565 14.25 39.96 -40.84
C GLN A 565 13.64 38.58 -41.09
N GLU A 566 14.14 37.83 -42.08
CA GLU A 566 13.71 36.46 -42.38
C GLU A 566 13.86 35.54 -41.17
N LEU A 567 14.93 35.69 -40.39
CA LEU A 567 15.17 34.92 -39.17
C LEU A 567 14.13 35.23 -38.08
N VAL A 568 13.74 36.50 -37.93
CA VAL A 568 12.69 36.91 -36.99
C VAL A 568 11.33 36.33 -37.41
N PHE A 569 11.00 36.38 -38.71
CA PHE A 569 9.79 35.76 -39.24
C PHE A 569 9.81 34.22 -39.09
N GLY A 570 10.98 33.59 -39.25
CA GLY A 570 11.18 32.16 -39.00
C GLY A 570 10.90 31.75 -37.54
N PHE A 571 11.42 32.52 -36.57
CA PHE A 571 11.14 32.28 -35.14
C PHE A 571 9.67 32.58 -34.77
N LEU A 572 9.07 33.62 -35.36
CA LEU A 572 7.67 33.95 -35.14
C LEU A 572 6.73 32.84 -35.64
N GLY A 573 7.06 32.20 -36.77
CA GLY A 573 6.34 31.05 -37.30
C GLY A 573 6.50 29.76 -36.48
N LEU A 574 7.64 29.58 -35.80
CA LEU A 574 7.94 28.40 -34.98
C LEU A 574 7.28 28.44 -33.59
N THR A 575 7.01 29.64 -33.07
CA THR A 575 6.50 29.85 -31.70
C THR A 575 5.15 29.15 -31.42
N PRO A 576 4.12 29.24 -32.30
CA PRO A 576 2.86 28.53 -32.09
C PRO A 576 3.01 27.00 -32.01
N GLY A 577 3.88 26.42 -32.85
CA GLY A 577 4.13 24.98 -32.87
C GLY A 577 4.74 24.46 -31.57
N VAL A 578 5.73 25.18 -31.03
CA VAL A 578 6.37 24.85 -29.74
C VAL A 578 5.40 24.97 -28.58
N LEU A 579 4.56 26.00 -28.55
CA LEU A 579 3.57 26.21 -27.49
C LEU A 579 2.54 25.05 -27.47
N VAL A 580 2.01 24.68 -28.64
CA VAL A 580 1.06 23.56 -28.76
C VAL A 580 1.70 22.23 -28.37
N CYS A 581 2.96 21.97 -28.77
CA CYS A 581 3.69 20.77 -28.35
C CYS A 581 3.91 20.74 -26.82
N PHE A 582 4.32 21.85 -26.22
CA PHE A 582 4.51 21.98 -24.78
C PHE A 582 3.19 21.82 -24.00
N ALA A 583 2.11 22.43 -24.47
CA ALA A 583 0.78 22.31 -23.88
C ALA A 583 0.27 20.87 -23.94
N THR A 584 0.47 20.19 -25.07
CA THR A 584 0.09 18.78 -25.26
C THR A 584 0.90 17.87 -24.36
N PHE A 585 2.23 18.04 -24.32
CA PHE A 585 3.12 17.28 -23.45
C PHE A 585 2.78 17.49 -21.97
N ARG A 586 2.51 18.73 -21.56
CA ARG A 586 2.06 19.05 -20.20
C ARG A 586 0.69 18.45 -19.89
N TYR A 587 -0.25 18.47 -20.83
CA TYR A 587 -1.59 17.89 -20.66
C TYR A 587 -1.52 16.36 -20.47
N PHE A 588 -0.71 15.66 -21.28
CA PHE A 588 -0.47 14.23 -21.07
C PHE A 588 0.29 13.95 -19.77
N GLY A 589 1.31 14.77 -19.46
CA GLY A 589 2.07 14.69 -18.22
C GLY A 589 1.22 14.91 -16.97
N THR A 590 0.23 15.82 -17.01
CA THR A 590 -0.71 16.03 -15.91
C THR A 590 -1.75 14.92 -15.82
N LEU A 591 -2.26 14.39 -16.95
CA LEU A 591 -3.15 13.22 -16.95
C LEU A 591 -2.52 11.96 -16.34
N LEU A 592 -1.23 11.72 -16.64
CA LEU A 592 -0.47 10.58 -16.11
C LEU A 592 0.08 10.85 -14.70
N GLY A 593 0.54 12.08 -14.42
CA GLY A 593 1.18 12.48 -13.17
C GLY A 593 0.23 12.87 -12.04
N SER A 594 -0.95 13.42 -12.33
CA SER A 594 -1.96 13.82 -11.34
C SER A 594 -2.41 12.65 -10.45
N ARG A 595 -2.38 11.44 -10.99
CA ARG A 595 -2.71 10.23 -10.22
C ARG A 595 -1.70 9.92 -9.13
N LYS A 596 -0.43 10.29 -9.26
CA LYS A 596 0.58 10.05 -8.20
C LYS A 596 0.34 10.94 -6.98
N GLY A 597 0.04 12.23 -7.20
CA GLY A 597 -0.32 13.18 -6.13
C GLY A 597 -1.63 12.81 -5.44
N LEU A 598 -2.68 12.50 -6.22
CA LEU A 598 -3.98 12.08 -5.69
C LEU A 598 -3.87 10.77 -4.88
N ARG A 599 -3.11 9.78 -5.36
CA ARG A 599 -2.86 8.53 -4.62
C ARG A 599 -2.09 8.78 -3.33
N ARG A 600 -1.15 9.73 -3.30
CA ARG A 600 -0.42 10.09 -2.07
C ARG A 600 -1.35 10.77 -1.06
N GLY A 601 -2.17 11.74 -1.51
CA GLY A 601 -3.18 12.37 -0.67
C GLY A 601 -4.23 11.39 -0.15
N GLU A 602 -4.65 10.42 -0.97
CA GLU A 602 -5.57 9.37 -0.54
C GLU A 602 -4.93 8.46 0.53
N ARG A 603 -3.65 8.08 0.37
CA ARG A 603 -2.91 7.33 1.40
C ARG A 603 -2.77 8.13 2.69
N ALA A 604 -2.36 9.39 2.60
CA ALA A 604 -2.22 10.30 3.74
C ALA A 604 -3.56 10.47 4.48
N GLY A 605 -4.65 10.73 3.75
CA GLY A 605 -5.99 10.84 4.33
C GLY A 605 -6.48 9.54 4.98
N ARG A 606 -6.15 8.38 4.41
CA ARG A 606 -6.45 7.07 5.03
C ARG A 606 -5.66 6.87 6.32
N THR A 607 -4.39 7.28 6.39
CA THR A 607 -3.56 7.21 7.60
C THR A 607 -4.04 8.20 8.66
N ALA A 608 -4.40 9.42 8.28
CA ALA A 608 -4.97 10.42 9.19
C ALA A 608 -6.30 9.95 9.81
N ARG A 609 -7.11 9.18 9.08
CA ARG A 609 -8.33 8.56 9.65
C ARG A 609 -8.03 7.52 10.72
N VAL A 610 -6.98 6.73 10.56
CA VAL A 610 -6.53 5.75 11.58
C VAL A 610 -6.07 6.51 12.82
N LEU A 611 -5.27 7.58 12.66
CA LEU A 611 -4.84 8.42 13.78
C LEU A 611 -6.02 9.07 14.52
N ARG A 612 -7.04 9.53 13.78
CA ARG A 612 -8.30 10.03 14.37
C ARG A 612 -9.11 8.93 15.06
N ASN A 613 -9.07 7.70 14.57
CA ASN A 613 -9.73 6.59 15.25
C ASN A 613 -9.03 6.25 16.57
N ILE A 614 -7.68 6.28 16.59
CA ILE A 614 -6.88 6.15 17.82
C ILE A 614 -7.24 7.26 18.82
N ASP A 615 -7.25 8.52 18.38
CA ASP A 615 -7.68 9.68 19.19
C ASP A 615 -9.05 9.47 19.81
N ARG A 616 -10.00 8.99 18.99
CA ARG A 616 -11.36 8.67 19.42
C ARG A 616 -11.40 7.51 20.42
N ILE A 617 -10.60 6.46 20.24
CA ILE A 617 -10.52 5.32 21.17
C ILE A 617 -10.01 5.83 22.52
N LEU A 618 -8.89 6.55 22.55
CA LEU A 618 -8.29 7.07 23.78
C LEU A 618 -9.18 8.09 24.50
N THR A 619 -9.93 8.91 23.76
CA THR A 619 -10.83 9.91 24.36
C THR A 619 -12.13 9.30 24.90
N ILE A 620 -12.63 8.23 24.28
CA ILE A 620 -13.89 7.56 24.69
C ILE A 620 -13.62 6.48 25.75
N ALA A 621 -12.39 5.98 25.82
CA ALA A 621 -12.03 4.91 26.73
C ALA A 621 -12.42 5.23 28.19
N THR A 622 -13.05 4.26 28.83
CA THR A 622 -13.38 4.35 30.26
C THR A 622 -12.14 3.97 31.06
N PRO A 623 -11.57 4.87 31.88
CA PRO A 623 -10.40 4.54 32.68
C PRO A 623 -10.73 3.46 33.71
N THR A 624 -9.89 2.43 33.80
CA THR A 624 -9.92 1.45 34.89
C THR A 624 -9.43 2.12 36.19
N GLN A 625 -9.55 1.46 37.34
CA GLN A 625 -9.24 1.99 38.69
C GLN A 625 -7.85 2.67 38.79
N ASN A 626 -6.88 2.27 37.97
CA ASN A 626 -5.52 2.81 37.93
C ASN A 626 -5.28 3.87 36.81
N ASN A 627 -6.33 4.45 36.21
CA ASN A 627 -6.24 5.27 34.98
C ASN A 627 -5.57 4.56 33.78
N LEU A 628 -5.59 3.22 33.80
CA LEU A 628 -5.14 2.37 32.72
C LEU A 628 -6.28 2.14 31.72
N LEU A 629 -5.90 1.77 30.50
CA LEU A 629 -6.81 1.48 29.41
C LEU A 629 -7.45 0.09 29.64
N SER A 630 -8.77 -0.03 29.51
CA SER A 630 -9.44 -1.35 29.54
C SER A 630 -8.87 -2.27 28.46
N TYR A 631 -8.76 -3.57 28.73
CA TYR A 631 -8.23 -4.57 27.80
C TYR A 631 -8.87 -4.48 26.40
N LYS A 632 -10.19 -4.29 26.35
CA LYS A 632 -10.93 -4.06 25.09
C LYS A 632 -10.40 -2.86 24.31
N ASP A 633 -10.29 -1.70 24.95
CA ASP A 633 -9.86 -0.46 24.28
C ASP A 633 -8.38 -0.52 23.91
N HIS A 634 -7.58 -1.21 24.73
CA HIS A 634 -6.18 -1.50 24.45
C HIS A 634 -6.02 -2.37 23.19
N GLY A 635 -6.74 -3.49 23.09
CA GLY A 635 -6.70 -4.32 21.89
C GLY A 635 -7.22 -3.60 20.64
N LEU A 636 -8.20 -2.69 20.77
CA LEU A 636 -8.64 -1.83 19.67
C LEU A 636 -7.52 -0.88 19.23
N LEU A 637 -6.78 -0.31 20.17
CA LEU A 637 -5.61 0.52 19.90
C LEU A 637 -4.53 -0.27 19.17
N LEU A 638 -4.21 -1.49 19.62
CA LEU A 638 -3.24 -2.37 18.95
C LEU A 638 -3.62 -2.67 17.50
N CYS A 639 -4.90 -2.92 17.23
CA CYS A 639 -5.40 -3.14 15.87
C CYS A 639 -5.14 -1.92 14.97
N GLU A 640 -5.49 -0.71 15.44
CA GLU A 640 -5.31 0.52 14.65
C GLU A 640 -3.82 0.88 14.49
N VAL A 641 -3.01 0.66 15.53
CA VAL A 641 -1.55 0.85 15.47
C VAL A 641 -0.90 -0.15 14.51
N HIS A 642 -1.36 -1.39 14.45
CA HIS A 642 -0.86 -2.36 13.47
C HIS A 642 -1.11 -1.87 12.04
N VAL A 643 -2.32 -1.36 11.77
CA VAL A 643 -2.67 -0.76 10.48
C VAL A 643 -1.80 0.46 10.19
N LEU A 644 -1.53 1.28 11.20
CA LEU A 644 -0.69 2.48 11.11
C LEU A 644 0.75 2.12 10.71
N ARG A 645 1.37 1.15 11.39
CA ARG A 645 2.72 0.65 11.08
C ARG A 645 2.82 0.07 9.67
N LYS A 646 1.82 -0.69 9.23
CA LYS A 646 1.78 -1.24 7.85
C LYS A 646 1.70 -0.14 6.79
N ARG A 647 1.07 0.98 7.10
CA ARG A 647 0.91 2.11 6.17
C ARG A 647 2.10 3.07 6.19
N ALA A 648 2.81 3.16 7.32
CA ALA A 648 3.96 4.04 7.52
C ALA A 648 5.03 3.85 6.44
N HIS A 649 5.37 2.59 6.13
CA HIS A 649 6.38 2.23 5.12
C HIS A 649 6.08 2.78 3.70
N SER A 650 4.80 3.02 3.39
CA SER A 650 4.38 3.53 2.08
C SER A 650 4.26 5.06 2.02
N LEU A 651 4.35 5.73 3.18
CA LEU A 651 4.05 7.15 3.36
C LEU A 651 5.31 7.97 3.71
N PHE A 652 6.18 7.43 4.57
CA PHE A 652 7.35 8.11 5.10
C PHE A 652 8.65 7.68 4.41
N PRO A 653 9.66 8.58 4.31
CA PRO A 653 11.04 8.18 4.02
C PRO A 653 11.64 7.45 5.24
N GLY A 654 12.66 6.60 5.03
CA GLY A 654 13.13 5.63 6.04
C GLY A 654 13.55 6.21 7.40
N ASP A 655 14.22 7.37 7.43
CA ASP A 655 14.65 7.98 8.71
C ASP A 655 13.46 8.44 9.56
N VAL A 656 12.49 9.10 8.93
CA VAL A 656 11.24 9.56 9.55
C VAL A 656 10.34 8.37 9.90
N GLU A 657 10.40 7.28 9.12
CA GLU A 657 9.69 6.05 9.45
C GLU A 657 10.17 5.47 10.78
N ARG A 658 11.48 5.48 11.06
CA ARG A 658 12.02 4.97 12.32
C ARG A 658 11.54 5.78 13.53
N GLU A 659 11.68 7.11 13.48
CA GLU A 659 11.20 8.01 14.54
C GLU A 659 9.68 7.85 14.75
N PHE A 660 8.92 7.73 13.67
CA PHE A 660 7.48 7.49 13.74
C PHE A 660 7.14 6.16 14.41
N LEU A 661 7.89 5.11 14.11
CA LEU A 661 7.67 3.79 14.71
C LEU A 661 8.04 3.75 16.20
N GLU A 662 9.03 4.53 16.63
CA GLU A 662 9.37 4.74 18.05
C GLU A 662 8.21 5.42 18.79
N ASP A 663 7.73 6.55 18.27
CA ASP A 663 6.57 7.26 18.85
C ASP A 663 5.31 6.39 18.89
N VAL A 664 5.10 5.58 17.86
CA VAL A 664 3.98 4.62 17.80
C VAL A 664 4.19 3.44 18.76
N GLY A 665 5.43 3.10 19.10
CA GLY A 665 5.77 2.13 20.15
C GLY A 665 5.37 2.64 21.53
N ASP A 666 5.69 3.90 21.85
CA ASP A 666 5.29 4.56 23.11
C ASP A 666 3.77 4.53 23.32
N LEU A 667 3.01 4.69 22.23
CA LEU A 667 1.54 4.64 22.25
C LEU A 667 0.99 3.25 22.61
N CYS A 668 1.71 2.17 22.30
CA CYS A 668 1.28 0.79 22.57
C CYS A 668 1.59 0.33 23.99
N ASN A 669 2.34 1.11 24.77
CA ASN A 669 2.72 0.70 26.12
C ASN A 669 1.50 0.74 27.04
N ILE A 670 1.07 -0.43 27.51
CA ILE A 670 -0.14 -0.61 28.33
C ILE A 670 0.01 -0.01 29.72
N ASN A 671 1.23 -0.05 30.27
CA ASN A 671 1.59 0.53 31.58
C ASN A 671 1.60 2.07 31.56
N SER A 672 1.50 2.69 30.39
CA SER A 672 1.41 4.14 30.28
C SER A 672 -0.01 4.62 30.52
N CYS A 673 -0.16 5.57 31.46
CA CYS A 673 -1.44 6.24 31.71
C CYS A 673 -2.01 6.86 30.43
N ILE A 674 -3.35 6.85 30.29
CA ILE A 674 -4.08 7.38 29.13
C ILE A 674 -3.63 8.82 28.77
N GLN A 675 -3.32 9.65 29.78
CA GLN A 675 -2.84 11.02 29.56
C GLN A 675 -1.49 11.08 28.84
N VAL A 676 -0.58 10.14 29.12
CA VAL A 676 0.72 10.05 28.46
C VAL A 676 0.52 9.62 27.01
N GLN A 677 -0.34 8.62 26.77
CA GLN A 677 -0.69 8.14 25.43
C GLN A 677 -1.32 9.23 24.56
N LEU A 678 -2.21 10.07 25.13
CA LEU A 678 -2.79 11.22 24.43
C LEU A 678 -1.72 12.27 24.06
N LYS A 679 -0.77 12.57 24.95
CA LYS A 679 0.35 13.49 24.64
C LYS A 679 1.27 12.94 23.54
N VAL A 680 1.55 11.64 23.55
CA VAL A 680 2.29 10.96 22.47
C VAL A 680 1.53 11.08 21.16
N LEU A 681 0.21 10.91 21.16
CA LEU A 681 -0.62 11.07 19.97
C LEU A 681 -0.58 12.51 19.42
N GLU A 682 -0.62 13.51 20.30
CA GLU A 682 -0.46 14.92 19.91
C GLU A 682 0.93 15.18 19.30
N ARG A 683 1.99 14.63 19.91
CA ARG A 683 3.37 14.68 19.38
C ARG A 683 3.43 14.10 17.97
N ILE A 684 2.85 12.93 17.74
CA ILE A 684 2.77 12.31 16.41
C ILE A 684 2.03 13.22 15.42
N ARG A 685 0.87 13.74 15.80
CA ARG A 685 0.05 14.60 14.92
C ARG A 685 0.79 15.89 14.54
N TRP A 686 1.55 16.46 15.47
CA TRP A 686 2.34 17.67 15.25
C TRP A 686 3.59 17.39 14.40
N SER A 687 4.45 16.46 14.82
CA SER A 687 5.72 16.14 14.16
C SER A 687 5.53 15.64 12.73
N TYR A 688 4.55 14.75 12.49
CA TYR A 688 4.35 14.12 11.19
C TYR A 688 3.26 14.76 10.32
N GLY A 689 2.69 15.89 10.79
CA GLY A 689 1.59 16.59 10.11
C GLY A 689 1.89 16.99 8.67
N ARG A 690 3.16 17.22 8.30
CA ARG A 690 3.58 17.55 6.92
C ARG A 690 3.33 16.42 5.93
N TRP A 691 3.46 15.17 6.35
CA TRP A 691 3.30 13.99 5.48
C TRP A 691 1.88 13.41 5.51
N LEU A 692 1.09 13.81 6.50
CA LEU A 692 -0.31 13.41 6.68
C LEU A 692 -1.32 14.34 5.96
N ARG A 693 -0.84 15.40 5.28
CA ARG A 693 -1.66 16.38 4.54
C ARG A 693 -1.78 16.09 3.05
#